data_AF-A0A1Q7PZM9-F1
#
_entry.id   AF-A0A1Q7PZM9-F1
#
_cell.length_a   1.000
_cell.length_b   1.000
_cell.length_c   1.000
_cell.angle_alpha   90.00
_cell.angle_beta   90.00
_cell.angle_gamma   90.00
#
_symmetry.space_group_name_H-M   'P 1'
#
loop_
_entity.id
_entity.type
_entity.pdbx_description
1 polymer ?
#
loop_
_entity_poly.entity_id
_entity_poly.type
_entity_poly.pdbx_seq_one_letter_code
_entity_poly.pdbx_strand_id
1 'polypeptide(L)'
;MSFNFLNQNGTAAYNRLQRGTVRVNTAFNLDRFVVGENIALSRDLDYGGIANDDGGEDGILGKNILSQPIVPVYDIGGHFASGKAVSLGNNSNPLGYAWQRQFDRNTSDQLAGNVYAGLDVTKRLSVKTRFGFNLGQQTFRGYNPITPENSEPGTSNSIDENNRRTTDWTWSNTVNYLGTFGRHSLNVLAGQEANRNTMRFLAGHIGNLLNTDPSSRYIRDALADPATKNDSSVGSVAALLSFFGKADYSYAERYYLSATLRRDGSSTFGPSHRWGTFPAFSVGWRLSQEPFFGQGGFFSNVMLRFGWGKTGNQNIPQGRTVNQYGGNRGDTFYDIGNTGTVVRRGFKQASIGNPDLKWEENKSVNVGVDLAAFQGRANLSLDVYERKTDNLLFDPRLPATAGTADAAIVNIGAMRNRGIDFSLGYRGTLGEKTSWSVNFNGSHYNNKIVRIDGVAPFFFGPNPTRLTNHVINQVGDPIGAFYGYQADGYFDNAAEIAALDAAVKLATGDTTAVYQDGAAPGRLRFRDVNGDGQVNSSDFTIIGSPHPDFTAGLDFSLRRGAWDLSFSVFGTFGNQIFDDQKDFYVFRDFSTNVRNDLLTNSWCETGDSGCTHPHDPNAKYPRIDNNDAFSRQVSSFYVEDGSYVRLRSLQIGYTVPPALIRWIPAARIYVQAENLFTITGYPGLDPALPAQTIQPERAGQDIRDQYRGVDRGSYPTSRTFTVGISTTF
;
A
#
# COMPACT_ATOMS: atom_id res chain seq x y z
N MET A 1 31.20 -12.87 -4.61
CA MET A 1 30.19 -13.26 -5.61
C MET A 1 29.10 -14.07 -4.90
N SER A 2 27.84 -13.98 -5.32
CA SER A 2 26.76 -14.83 -4.80
C SER A 2 25.79 -15.26 -5.90
N PHE A 3 25.21 -16.45 -5.73
CA PHE A 3 24.17 -17.00 -6.59
C PHE A 3 22.94 -17.32 -5.73
N ASN A 4 21.75 -17.05 -6.26
CA ASN A 4 20.49 -17.37 -5.60
C ASN A 4 19.50 -17.92 -6.64
N PHE A 5 18.75 -18.94 -6.26
CA PHE A 5 17.63 -19.47 -7.02
C PHE A 5 16.42 -19.67 -6.11
N LEU A 6 15.26 -19.19 -6.55
CA LEU A 6 13.97 -19.34 -5.90
C LEU A 6 13.00 -20.00 -6.90
N ASN A 7 12.28 -21.01 -6.45
CA ASN A 7 11.17 -21.63 -7.18
C ASN A 7 10.00 -21.81 -6.20
N GLN A 8 8.93 -21.06 -6.43
CA GLN A 8 7.80 -20.97 -5.51
C GLN A 8 6.50 -21.17 -6.28
N ASN A 9 5.72 -22.17 -5.89
CA ASN A 9 4.33 -22.28 -6.29
C ASN A 9 3.49 -21.39 -5.35
N GLY A 10 2.60 -20.59 -5.92
CA GLY A 10 1.67 -19.77 -5.16
C GLY A 10 0.57 -20.62 -4.49
N THR A 11 -0.13 -20.03 -3.54
CA THR A 11 -1.27 -20.66 -2.85
C THR A 11 -2.46 -20.86 -3.79
N ALA A 12 -2.67 -19.94 -4.75
CA ALA A 12 -3.67 -20.09 -5.81
C ALA A 12 -3.18 -21.05 -6.91
N ALA A 13 -4.11 -21.80 -7.49
CA ALA A 13 -3.81 -22.73 -8.58
C ALA A 13 -3.18 -22.02 -9.79
N TYR A 14 -2.24 -22.71 -10.45
CA TYR A 14 -1.55 -22.24 -11.66
C TYR A 14 -0.79 -20.91 -11.52
N ASN A 15 -0.39 -20.55 -10.29
CA ASN A 15 0.47 -19.41 -10.01
C ASN A 15 1.87 -19.91 -9.60
N ARG A 16 2.92 -19.44 -10.28
CA ARG A 16 4.31 -19.82 -9.98
C ARG A 16 5.29 -18.68 -10.24
N LEU A 17 6.19 -18.45 -9.29
CA LEU A 17 7.34 -17.54 -9.39
C LEU A 17 8.65 -18.34 -9.45
N GLN A 18 9.50 -18.00 -10.42
CA GLN A 18 10.88 -18.46 -10.48
C GLN A 18 11.82 -17.28 -10.61
N ARG A 19 12.86 -17.23 -9.78
CA ARG A 19 13.84 -16.14 -9.77
C ARG A 19 15.25 -16.68 -9.68
N GLY A 20 16.13 -16.19 -10.56
CA GLY A 20 17.57 -16.41 -10.50
C GLY A 20 18.30 -15.09 -10.33
N THR A 21 19.27 -15.02 -9.40
CA THR A 21 20.06 -13.81 -9.15
C THR A 21 21.55 -14.13 -9.06
N VAL A 22 22.37 -13.29 -9.72
CA VAL A 22 23.83 -13.30 -9.62
C VAL A 22 24.30 -11.94 -9.11
N ARG A 23 25.20 -11.94 -8.13
CA ARG A 23 25.81 -10.71 -7.62
C ARG A 23 27.33 -10.77 -7.63
N VAL A 24 27.96 -9.74 -8.17
CA VAL A 24 29.41 -9.53 -8.19
C VAL A 24 29.72 -8.18 -7.55
N ASN A 25 30.49 -8.21 -6.48
CA ASN A 25 31.04 -6.99 -5.89
C ASN A 25 32.56 -7.19 -5.77
N THR A 26 33.35 -6.24 -6.24
CA THR A 26 34.80 -6.21 -6.01
C THR A 26 35.24 -4.80 -5.63
N ALA A 27 36.35 -4.72 -4.90
CA ALA A 27 36.99 -3.47 -4.51
C ALA A 27 38.50 -3.65 -4.52
N PHE A 28 39.20 -2.77 -5.22
CA PHE A 28 40.64 -2.72 -5.33
C PHE A 28 41.15 -1.48 -4.59
N ASN A 29 41.91 -1.71 -3.52
CA ASN A 29 42.57 -0.64 -2.76
C ASN A 29 44.03 -0.52 -3.23
N LEU A 30 44.34 0.58 -3.90
CA LEU A 30 45.64 0.93 -4.47
C LEU A 30 46.22 2.13 -3.72
N ASP A 31 46.71 1.90 -2.50
CA ASP A 31 47.18 2.93 -1.56
C ASP A 31 46.12 4.02 -1.33
N ARG A 32 46.28 5.20 -1.94
CA ARG A 32 45.34 6.34 -1.83
C ARG A 32 44.15 6.25 -2.79
N PHE A 33 44.15 5.31 -3.73
CA PHE A 33 43.13 5.18 -4.75
C PHE A 33 42.30 3.92 -4.50
N VAL A 34 40.98 4.04 -4.58
CA VAL A 34 40.07 2.89 -4.51
C VAL A 34 39.18 2.86 -5.74
N VAL A 35 39.03 1.68 -6.35
CA VAL A 35 38.06 1.44 -7.41
C VAL A 35 37.29 0.20 -7.08
N GLY A 36 35.99 0.19 -7.38
CA GLY A 36 35.22 -1.02 -7.25
C GLY A 36 33.88 -0.93 -7.97
N GLU A 37 33.22 -2.07 -7.99
CA GLU A 37 31.89 -2.21 -8.54
C GLU A 37 31.01 -3.08 -7.64
N ASN A 38 29.71 -2.82 -7.72
CA ASN A 38 28.67 -3.67 -7.16
C ASN A 38 27.63 -3.88 -8.25
N ILE A 39 27.48 -5.10 -8.75
CA ILE A 39 26.59 -5.43 -9.86
C ILE A 39 25.72 -6.63 -9.46
N ALA A 40 24.43 -6.52 -9.71
CA ALA A 40 23.46 -7.59 -9.58
C ALA A 40 22.68 -7.75 -10.89
N LEU A 41 22.53 -9.00 -11.32
CA LEU A 41 21.69 -9.41 -12.44
C LEU A 41 20.62 -10.36 -11.90
N SER A 42 19.36 -10.14 -12.26
CA SER A 42 18.28 -11.07 -11.95
C SER A 42 17.33 -11.27 -13.12
N ARG A 43 16.74 -12.45 -13.19
CA ARG A 43 15.62 -12.78 -14.06
C ARG A 43 14.50 -13.41 -13.23
N ASP A 44 13.32 -12.83 -13.35
CA ASP A 44 12.09 -13.32 -12.75
C ASP A 44 11.15 -13.83 -13.85
N LEU A 45 10.51 -14.97 -13.58
CA LEU A 45 9.49 -15.58 -14.42
C LEU A 45 8.25 -15.84 -13.56
N ASP A 46 7.19 -15.08 -13.83
CA ASP A 46 5.87 -15.30 -13.24
C ASP A 46 4.99 -16.01 -14.27
N TYR A 47 4.34 -17.10 -13.85
CA TYR A 47 3.43 -17.88 -14.67
C TYR A 47 2.02 -17.83 -14.10
N GLY A 48 1.05 -17.61 -14.98
CA GLY A 48 -0.38 -17.61 -14.71
C GLY A 48 -0.80 -16.68 -13.57
N GLY A 49 -1.86 -17.08 -12.88
CA GLY A 49 -2.47 -16.34 -11.79
C GLY A 49 -3.72 -15.56 -12.19
N ILE A 50 -4.52 -15.26 -11.17
CA ILE A 50 -5.56 -14.22 -11.21
C ILE A 50 -4.92 -13.00 -10.58
N ALA A 51 -5.05 -11.83 -11.21
CA ALA A 51 -4.54 -10.60 -10.63
C ALA A 51 -5.14 -10.42 -9.22
N ASN A 52 -4.27 -10.22 -8.23
CA ASN A 52 -4.67 -9.75 -6.90
C ASN A 52 -4.86 -8.21 -6.91
N ASP A 53 -4.56 -7.57 -8.03
CA ASP A 53 -4.39 -6.12 -8.14
C ASP A 53 -5.70 -5.35 -8.24
N ASP A 54 -6.83 -6.00 -8.57
CA ASP A 54 -8.10 -5.29 -8.74
C ASP A 54 -8.89 -5.17 -7.42
N GLY A 55 -8.64 -6.07 -6.46
CA GLY A 55 -9.53 -6.26 -5.30
C GLY A 55 -10.99 -6.46 -5.75
N GLY A 56 -11.90 -6.60 -4.79
CA GLY A 56 -13.34 -6.70 -5.01
C GLY A 56 -13.83 -8.09 -5.40
N GLU A 57 -15.06 -8.11 -5.92
CA GLU A 57 -15.81 -9.32 -6.31
C GLU A 57 -15.06 -10.16 -7.37
N ASP A 58 -14.32 -9.51 -8.26
CA ASP A 58 -13.60 -10.12 -9.38
C ASP A 58 -12.17 -10.57 -9.07
N GLY A 59 -11.69 -10.36 -7.84
CA GLY A 59 -10.44 -10.94 -7.38
C GLY A 59 -10.52 -12.46 -7.21
N ILE A 60 -9.38 -13.15 -7.07
CA ILE A 60 -9.36 -14.60 -6.76
C ILE A 60 -10.15 -14.92 -5.49
N LEU A 61 -10.06 -14.08 -4.48
CA LEU A 61 -10.80 -14.27 -3.24
C LEU A 61 -12.28 -13.96 -3.41
N GLY A 62 -12.63 -12.83 -4.02
CA GLY A 62 -14.00 -12.47 -4.35
C GLY A 62 -14.70 -13.62 -5.07
N LYS A 63 -14.10 -14.14 -6.15
CA LYS A 63 -14.62 -15.30 -6.89
C LYS A 63 -14.74 -16.55 -6.01
N ASN A 64 -13.82 -16.81 -5.09
CA ASN A 64 -13.89 -17.99 -4.21
C ASN A 64 -14.95 -17.88 -3.11
N ILE A 65 -15.12 -16.71 -2.48
CA ILE A 65 -16.01 -16.54 -1.33
C ILE A 65 -17.43 -16.13 -1.73
N LEU A 66 -17.57 -15.40 -2.85
CA LEU A 66 -18.83 -14.84 -3.34
C LEU A 66 -19.51 -15.70 -4.41
N SER A 67 -18.84 -16.71 -4.98
CA SER A 67 -19.51 -17.69 -5.86
C SER A 67 -20.43 -18.59 -5.04
N GLN A 68 -21.67 -18.77 -5.49
CA GLN A 68 -22.61 -19.66 -4.81
C GLN A 68 -22.13 -21.12 -4.86
N PRO A 69 -22.16 -21.87 -3.74
CA PRO A 69 -21.68 -23.25 -3.69
C PRO A 69 -22.55 -24.24 -4.48
N ILE A 70 -23.73 -23.82 -4.96
CA ILE A 70 -24.58 -24.61 -5.86
C ILE A 70 -24.03 -24.66 -7.30
N VAL A 71 -23.15 -23.73 -7.68
CA VAL A 71 -22.50 -23.72 -9.01
C VAL A 71 -21.41 -24.80 -9.02
N PRO A 72 -21.50 -25.83 -9.87
CA PRO A 72 -20.48 -26.87 -9.92
C PRO A 72 -19.20 -26.35 -10.59
N VAL A 73 -18.07 -26.99 -10.30
CA VAL A 73 -16.79 -26.65 -10.97
C VAL A 73 -16.84 -26.99 -12.47
N TYR A 74 -17.47 -28.11 -12.80
CA TYR A 74 -17.65 -28.57 -14.18
C TYR A 74 -19.12 -28.83 -14.47
N ASP A 75 -19.55 -28.57 -15.71
CA ASP A 75 -20.86 -28.94 -16.20
C ASP A 75 -20.94 -30.44 -16.56
N ILE A 76 -22.12 -30.90 -16.97
CA ILE A 76 -22.36 -32.30 -17.37
C ILE A 76 -21.59 -32.73 -18.63
N GLY A 77 -21.06 -31.77 -19.40
CA GLY A 77 -20.20 -32.00 -20.56
C GLY A 77 -18.70 -32.03 -20.23
N GLY A 78 -18.33 -31.74 -18.98
CA GLY A 78 -16.94 -31.66 -18.52
C GLY A 78 -16.27 -30.30 -18.81
N HIS A 79 -17.02 -29.28 -19.23
CA HIS A 79 -16.52 -27.91 -19.36
C HIS A 79 -16.59 -27.18 -18.02
N PHE A 80 -15.85 -26.08 -17.85
CA PHE A 80 -15.99 -25.26 -16.65
C PHE A 80 -17.40 -24.67 -16.58
N ALA A 81 -18.04 -24.79 -15.41
CA ALA A 81 -19.35 -24.17 -15.16
C ALA A 81 -19.18 -22.83 -14.44
N SER A 82 -20.12 -21.90 -14.64
CA SER A 82 -20.19 -20.61 -13.94
C SER A 82 -21.66 -20.15 -13.84
N GLY A 83 -21.92 -18.95 -13.32
CA GLY A 83 -23.23 -18.39 -12.98
C GLY A 83 -24.12 -18.02 -14.17
N LYS A 84 -24.06 -18.75 -15.30
CA LYS A 84 -24.87 -18.48 -16.50
C LYS A 84 -26.38 -18.46 -16.23
N ALA A 85 -26.85 -19.30 -15.32
CA ALA A 85 -28.27 -19.39 -15.02
C ALA A 85 -28.72 -18.20 -14.17
N VAL A 86 -29.99 -17.83 -14.32
CA VAL A 86 -30.61 -16.74 -13.55
C VAL A 86 -30.45 -17.01 -12.04
N SER A 87 -30.11 -15.97 -11.29
CA SER A 87 -29.94 -16.00 -9.82
C SER A 87 -28.71 -16.74 -9.28
N LEU A 88 -27.74 -17.14 -10.12
CA LEU A 88 -26.48 -17.76 -9.66
C LEU A 88 -25.30 -16.78 -9.50
N GLY A 89 -25.57 -15.49 -9.70
CA GLY A 89 -24.61 -14.40 -9.60
C GLY A 89 -23.68 -14.26 -10.80
N ASN A 90 -22.86 -13.21 -10.78
CA ASN A 90 -22.02 -12.79 -11.90
C ASN A 90 -20.56 -13.31 -11.84
N ASN A 91 -20.21 -14.07 -10.80
CA ASN A 91 -18.86 -14.55 -10.60
C ASN A 91 -18.46 -15.64 -11.62
N SER A 92 -17.31 -15.46 -12.25
CA SER A 92 -16.70 -16.48 -13.10
C SER A 92 -16.06 -17.60 -12.28
N ASN A 93 -15.98 -18.81 -12.82
CA ASN A 93 -15.29 -19.93 -12.19
C ASN A 93 -13.81 -19.61 -11.89
N PRO A 94 -13.37 -19.57 -10.61
CA PRO A 94 -12.00 -19.20 -10.27
C PRO A 94 -10.96 -20.22 -10.78
N LEU A 95 -11.30 -21.51 -10.80
CA LEU A 95 -10.41 -22.55 -11.34
C LEU A 95 -10.33 -22.46 -12.87
N GLY A 96 -11.46 -22.24 -13.54
CA GLY A 96 -11.53 -22.06 -14.99
C GLY A 96 -10.70 -20.86 -15.46
N TYR A 97 -10.84 -19.73 -14.76
CA TYR A 97 -10.06 -18.53 -15.03
C TYR A 97 -8.55 -18.80 -14.90
N ALA A 98 -8.11 -19.42 -13.79
CA ALA A 98 -6.70 -19.70 -13.55
C ALA A 98 -6.14 -20.71 -14.57
N TRP A 99 -6.93 -21.72 -14.95
CA TRP A 99 -6.56 -22.72 -15.96
C TRP A 99 -6.33 -22.10 -17.35
N GLN A 100 -7.24 -21.21 -17.79
CA GLN A 100 -7.15 -20.58 -19.11
C GLN A 100 -5.89 -19.71 -19.25
N ARG A 101 -5.41 -19.14 -18.12
CA ARG A 101 -4.24 -18.26 -18.04
C ARG A 101 -2.97 -18.92 -17.53
N GLN A 102 -2.93 -20.23 -17.31
CA GLN A 102 -1.76 -20.92 -16.73
C GLN A 102 -0.44 -20.74 -17.54
N PHE A 103 -0.55 -20.37 -18.81
CA PHE A 103 0.59 -20.11 -19.71
C PHE A 103 0.91 -18.64 -19.89
N ASP A 104 0.10 -17.74 -19.32
CA ASP A 104 0.40 -16.32 -19.29
C ASP A 104 1.72 -16.14 -18.55
N ARG A 105 2.58 -15.27 -19.09
CA ARG A 105 3.94 -15.15 -18.59
C ARG A 105 4.37 -13.71 -18.53
N ASN A 106 4.80 -13.31 -17.35
CA ASN A 106 5.56 -12.10 -17.13
C ASN A 106 7.04 -12.47 -16.96
N THR A 107 7.93 -11.77 -17.66
CA THR A 107 9.38 -11.96 -17.56
C THR A 107 10.02 -10.63 -17.24
N SER A 108 10.73 -10.55 -16.12
CA SER A 108 11.41 -9.33 -15.67
C SER A 108 12.91 -9.57 -15.61
N ASP A 109 13.66 -8.82 -16.40
CA ASP A 109 15.11 -8.78 -16.42
C ASP A 109 15.59 -7.49 -15.76
N GLN A 110 16.45 -7.62 -14.75
CA GLN A 110 16.99 -6.48 -14.02
C GLN A 110 18.51 -6.54 -13.94
N LEU A 111 19.16 -5.45 -14.34
CA LEU A 111 20.58 -5.21 -14.15
C LEU A 111 20.76 -3.93 -13.32
N ALA A 112 21.20 -4.10 -12.08
CA ALA A 112 21.34 -2.99 -11.13
C ALA A 112 22.76 -2.97 -10.55
N GLY A 113 23.33 -1.78 -10.42
CA GLY A 113 24.67 -1.69 -9.86
C GLY A 113 25.25 -0.29 -9.79
N ASN A 114 26.52 -0.24 -9.43
CA ASN A 114 27.33 0.96 -9.52
C ASN A 114 28.80 0.64 -9.70
N VAL A 115 29.50 1.57 -10.33
CA VAL A 115 30.96 1.63 -10.39
C VAL A 115 31.40 2.90 -9.68
N TYR A 116 32.47 2.84 -8.91
CA TYR A 116 32.98 3.99 -8.17
C TYR A 116 34.49 4.04 -8.18
N ALA A 117 35.01 5.27 -8.07
CA ALA A 117 36.41 5.56 -7.83
C ALA A 117 36.52 6.57 -6.70
N GLY A 118 37.52 6.41 -5.83
CA GLY A 118 37.83 7.31 -4.74
C GLY A 118 39.33 7.59 -4.66
N LEU A 119 39.68 8.80 -4.23
CA LEU A 119 41.05 9.25 -4.05
C LEU A 119 41.19 9.98 -2.71
N ASP A 120 42.08 9.48 -1.85
CA ASP A 120 42.52 10.16 -0.64
C ASP A 120 43.60 11.17 -1.00
N VAL A 121 43.18 12.39 -1.32
CA VAL A 121 44.07 13.52 -1.66
C VAL A 121 45.04 13.79 -0.51
N THR A 122 44.53 13.76 0.72
CA THR A 122 45.32 13.79 1.96
C THR A 122 44.71 12.82 2.98
N LYS A 123 45.38 12.61 4.12
CA LYS A 123 44.82 11.82 5.23
C LYS A 123 43.48 12.36 5.79
N ARG A 124 43.11 13.60 5.45
CA ARG A 124 41.91 14.28 5.93
C ARG A 124 40.94 14.64 4.81
N LEU A 125 41.31 14.48 3.54
CA LEU A 125 40.52 14.94 2.40
C LEU A 125 40.43 13.82 1.38
N SER A 126 39.21 13.36 1.11
CA SER A 126 38.92 12.35 0.10
C SER A 126 37.92 12.85 -0.92
N VAL A 127 38.07 12.40 -2.17
CA VAL A 127 37.16 12.66 -3.27
C VAL A 127 36.63 11.33 -3.76
N LYS A 128 35.33 11.26 -4.06
CA LYS A 128 34.69 10.05 -4.58
C LYS A 128 33.74 10.39 -5.70
N THR A 129 33.81 9.63 -6.78
CA THR A 129 32.84 9.63 -7.88
C THR A 129 32.17 8.27 -7.97
N ARG A 130 30.87 8.24 -8.22
CA ARG A 130 30.07 7.02 -8.33
C ARG A 130 29.05 7.15 -9.45
N PHE A 131 29.05 6.19 -10.36
CA PHE A 131 28.03 6.04 -11.39
C PHE A 131 27.19 4.80 -11.06
N GLY A 132 25.92 5.01 -10.73
CA GLY A 132 24.92 3.98 -10.51
C GLY A 132 23.98 3.83 -11.70
N PHE A 133 23.52 2.62 -11.95
CA PHE A 133 22.54 2.30 -13.00
C PHE A 133 21.54 1.26 -12.50
N ASN A 134 20.33 1.35 -13.02
CA ASN A 134 19.26 0.37 -12.83
C ASN A 134 18.52 0.21 -14.15
N LEU A 135 18.73 -0.91 -14.82
CA LEU A 135 18.17 -1.19 -16.13
C LEU A 135 17.19 -2.34 -15.99
N GLY A 136 15.93 -2.07 -16.36
CA GLY A 136 14.85 -3.05 -16.27
C GLY A 136 14.21 -3.29 -17.63
N GLN A 137 13.86 -4.54 -17.90
CA GLN A 137 13.00 -4.91 -19.00
C GLN A 137 11.95 -5.91 -18.51
N GLN A 138 10.68 -5.56 -18.70
CA GLN A 138 9.56 -6.43 -18.40
C GLN A 138 8.83 -6.76 -19.70
N THR A 139 8.58 -8.04 -19.94
CA THR A 139 7.73 -8.50 -21.05
C THR A 139 6.59 -9.32 -20.52
N PHE A 140 5.39 -9.07 -21.05
CA PHE A 140 4.19 -9.82 -20.70
C PHE A 140 3.60 -10.44 -21.97
N ARG A 141 3.11 -11.66 -21.84
CA ARG A 141 2.29 -12.34 -22.85
C ARG A 141 1.07 -12.91 -22.13
N GLY A 142 -0.11 -12.43 -22.53
CA GLY A 142 -1.39 -12.81 -21.94
C GLY A 142 -2.35 -13.37 -22.97
N TYR A 143 -3.29 -14.17 -22.49
CA TYR A 143 -4.39 -14.72 -23.28
C TYR A 143 -5.73 -14.40 -22.63
N ASN A 144 -6.63 -13.82 -23.40
CA ASN A 144 -8.03 -13.66 -23.00
C ASN A 144 -8.87 -14.74 -23.69
N PRO A 145 -9.47 -15.65 -22.91
CA PRO A 145 -10.34 -16.69 -23.43
C PRO A 145 -11.75 -16.16 -23.73
N ILE A 146 -12.53 -16.94 -24.50
CA ILE A 146 -13.99 -16.80 -24.47
C ILE A 146 -14.54 -17.39 -23.17
N THR A 147 -15.67 -16.88 -22.69
CA THR A 147 -16.31 -17.32 -21.43
C THR A 147 -17.82 -17.54 -21.59
N PRO A 148 -18.26 -18.44 -22.49
CA PRO A 148 -19.68 -18.71 -22.73
C PRO A 148 -20.44 -19.21 -21.48
N GLU A 149 -19.73 -19.68 -20.46
CA GLU A 149 -20.22 -20.17 -19.18
C GLU A 149 -20.57 -19.06 -18.17
N ASN A 150 -20.10 -17.83 -18.38
CA ASN A 150 -20.39 -16.72 -17.47
C ASN A 150 -21.80 -16.15 -17.69
N SER A 151 -22.36 -15.46 -16.69
CA SER A 151 -23.56 -14.63 -16.84
C SER A 151 -23.37 -13.49 -17.84
N GLU A 152 -22.14 -12.95 -17.88
CA GLU A 152 -21.67 -11.92 -18.80
C GLU A 152 -20.61 -12.54 -19.74
N PRO A 153 -21.05 -13.19 -20.83
CA PRO A 153 -20.15 -14.00 -21.65
C PRO A 153 -19.24 -13.15 -22.53
N GLY A 154 -17.93 -13.41 -22.45
CA GLY A 154 -16.96 -12.95 -23.43
C GLY A 154 -17.02 -13.81 -24.68
N THR A 155 -17.27 -13.18 -25.84
CA THR A 155 -17.52 -13.88 -27.11
C THR A 155 -16.32 -13.92 -28.04
N SER A 156 -15.28 -13.15 -27.76
CA SER A 156 -14.02 -13.11 -28.51
C SER A 156 -12.84 -13.44 -27.61
N ASN A 157 -11.91 -14.25 -28.12
CA ASN A 157 -10.61 -14.45 -27.50
C ASN A 157 -9.58 -13.45 -28.05
N SER A 158 -8.47 -13.26 -27.34
CA SER A 158 -7.38 -12.39 -27.78
C SER A 158 -6.04 -12.70 -27.14
N ILE A 159 -4.97 -12.11 -27.68
CA ILE A 159 -3.60 -12.13 -27.15
C ILE A 159 -3.17 -10.69 -26.91
N ASP A 160 -2.55 -10.47 -25.75
CA ASP A 160 -1.87 -9.23 -25.41
C ASP A 160 -0.36 -9.47 -25.25
N GLU A 161 0.47 -8.63 -25.87
CA GLU A 161 1.91 -8.63 -25.69
C GLU A 161 2.42 -7.24 -25.32
N ASN A 162 3.09 -7.12 -24.16
CA ASN A 162 3.60 -5.84 -23.68
C ASN A 162 5.12 -5.90 -23.45
N ASN A 163 5.80 -4.79 -23.70
CA ASN A 163 7.23 -4.61 -23.42
C ASN A 163 7.45 -3.26 -22.74
N ARG A 164 7.92 -3.31 -21.50
CA ARG A 164 8.30 -2.14 -20.70
C ARG A 164 9.80 -2.13 -20.50
N ARG A 165 10.43 -1.01 -20.85
CA ARG A 165 11.84 -0.74 -20.54
C ARG A 165 11.94 0.42 -19.57
N THR A 166 12.70 0.24 -18.50
CA THR A 166 13.06 1.29 -17.55
C THR A 166 14.57 1.45 -17.52
N THR A 167 15.02 2.69 -17.39
CA THR A 167 16.44 3.01 -17.29
C THR A 167 16.61 4.17 -16.33
N ASP A 168 17.23 3.88 -15.20
CA ASP A 168 17.68 4.85 -14.21
C ASP A 168 19.19 4.89 -14.19
N TRP A 169 19.74 6.09 -14.08
CA TRP A 169 21.14 6.25 -13.71
C TRP A 169 21.30 7.40 -12.72
N THR A 170 22.34 7.31 -11.90
CA THR A 170 22.70 8.33 -10.94
C THR A 170 24.19 8.54 -10.98
N TRP A 171 24.63 9.79 -11.10
CA TRP A 171 26.03 10.14 -11.04
C TRP A 171 26.27 11.11 -9.89
N SER A 172 27.05 10.69 -8.90
CA SER A 172 27.39 11.50 -7.75
C SER A 172 28.90 11.73 -7.63
N ASN A 173 29.25 12.96 -7.25
CA ASN A 173 30.61 13.40 -7.00
C ASN A 173 30.63 14.06 -5.62
N THR A 174 31.51 13.59 -4.74
CA THR A 174 31.59 14.07 -3.36
C THR A 174 33.02 14.35 -2.95
N VAL A 175 33.20 15.39 -2.15
CA VAL A 175 34.42 15.73 -1.44
C VAL A 175 34.14 15.65 0.04
N ASN A 176 34.97 14.92 0.78
CA ASN A 176 34.82 14.74 2.23
C ASN A 176 36.08 15.17 2.96
N TYR A 177 35.92 16.03 3.96
CA TYR A 177 36.95 16.44 4.90
C TYR A 177 36.70 15.82 6.27
N LEU A 178 37.67 15.09 6.82
CA LEU A 178 37.61 14.53 8.17
C LEU A 178 38.83 15.01 8.98
N GLY A 179 38.59 15.82 10.01
CA GLY A 179 39.64 16.40 10.84
C GLY A 179 39.33 16.32 12.32
N THR A 180 40.34 16.02 13.13
CA THR A 180 40.29 16.08 14.60
C THR A 180 41.35 17.07 15.09
N PHE A 181 40.96 17.98 15.98
CA PHE A 181 41.80 19.05 16.53
C PHE A 181 41.60 19.12 18.04
N GLY A 182 42.50 18.51 18.81
CA GLY A 182 42.32 18.36 20.25
C GLY A 182 41.03 17.61 20.57
N ARG A 183 40.07 18.27 21.24
CA ARG A 183 38.76 17.70 21.60
C ARG A 183 37.68 17.94 20.54
N HIS A 184 38.02 18.56 19.41
CA HIS A 184 37.08 18.86 18.33
C HIS A 184 37.18 17.80 17.23
N SER A 185 36.07 17.27 16.76
CA SER A 185 35.99 16.46 15.54
C SER A 185 35.06 17.16 14.54
N LEU A 186 35.47 17.21 13.28
CA LEU A 186 34.74 17.84 12.19
C LEU A 186 34.76 16.91 10.96
N ASN A 187 33.57 16.59 10.45
CA ASN A 187 33.37 15.89 9.20
C ASN A 187 32.52 16.75 8.27
N VAL A 188 33.07 17.19 7.14
CA VAL A 188 32.37 18.03 6.16
C VAL A 188 32.32 17.32 4.83
N LEU A 189 31.10 17.11 4.32
CA LEU A 189 30.82 16.55 3.01
C LEU A 189 30.24 17.64 2.12
N ALA A 190 30.72 17.75 0.89
CA ALA A 190 30.10 18.52 -0.17
C ALA A 190 29.95 17.64 -1.42
N GLY A 191 28.85 17.77 -2.14
CA GLY A 191 28.63 16.94 -3.31
C GLY A 191 27.58 17.45 -4.28
N GLN A 192 27.62 16.85 -5.46
CA GLN A 192 26.68 17.01 -6.54
C GLN A 192 26.14 15.62 -6.91
N GLU A 193 24.87 15.57 -7.31
CA GLU A 193 24.24 14.34 -7.79
C GLU A 193 23.27 14.65 -8.92
N ALA A 194 23.37 13.90 -10.01
CA ALA A 194 22.44 13.95 -11.13
C ALA A 194 21.75 12.59 -11.27
N ASN A 195 20.44 12.60 -11.41
CA ASN A 195 19.62 11.41 -11.66
C ASN A 195 18.77 11.63 -12.92
N ARG A 196 18.63 10.58 -13.73
CA ARG A 196 17.62 10.53 -14.79
C ARG A 196 16.94 9.18 -14.81
N ASN A 197 15.62 9.19 -14.80
CA ASN A 197 14.74 8.05 -15.04
C ASN A 197 14.11 8.17 -16.42
N THR A 198 14.03 7.06 -17.15
CA THR A 198 13.29 6.96 -18.41
C THR A 198 12.48 5.68 -18.43
N MET A 199 11.26 5.76 -18.94
CA MET A 199 10.37 4.62 -19.14
C MET A 199 9.85 4.62 -20.57
N ARG A 200 9.81 3.43 -21.19
CA ARG A 200 9.15 3.19 -22.46
C ARG A 200 8.25 1.97 -22.32
N PHE A 201 7.00 2.08 -22.76
CA PHE A 201 6.04 0.99 -22.79
C PHE A 201 5.48 0.86 -24.20
N LEU A 202 5.43 -0.38 -24.69
CA LEU A 202 4.80 -0.79 -25.93
C LEU A 202 3.81 -1.90 -25.59
N ALA A 203 2.60 -1.84 -26.15
CA ALA A 203 1.62 -2.90 -26.06
C ALA A 203 1.06 -3.22 -27.45
N GLY A 204 0.79 -4.49 -27.69
CA GLY A 204 0.13 -5.00 -28.88
C GLY A 204 -1.01 -5.92 -28.49
N HIS A 205 -2.03 -5.94 -29.32
CA HIS A 205 -3.24 -6.74 -29.15
C HIS A 205 -3.67 -7.36 -30.48
N ILE A 206 -4.20 -8.58 -30.46
CA ILE A 206 -4.95 -9.17 -31.58
C ILE A 206 -6.05 -10.11 -31.06
N GLY A 207 -7.23 -10.07 -31.66
CA GLY A 207 -8.41 -10.83 -31.25
C GLY A 207 -8.97 -11.74 -32.34
N ASN A 208 -9.95 -12.57 -31.96
CA ASN A 208 -10.60 -13.57 -32.82
C ASN A 208 -9.61 -14.58 -33.42
N LEU A 209 -8.89 -15.27 -32.54
CA LEU A 209 -7.88 -16.27 -32.87
C LEU A 209 -8.50 -17.50 -33.57
N LEU A 210 -7.85 -17.96 -34.63
CA LEU A 210 -8.15 -19.20 -35.35
C LEU A 210 -7.57 -20.43 -34.63
N ASN A 211 -6.48 -20.26 -33.88
CA ASN A 211 -5.83 -21.29 -33.08
C ASN A 211 -5.45 -20.72 -31.71
N THR A 212 -5.79 -21.45 -30.64
CA THR A 212 -5.56 -21.06 -29.25
C THR A 212 -4.44 -21.85 -28.58
N ASP A 213 -3.71 -22.69 -29.32
CA ASP A 213 -2.58 -23.46 -28.77
C ASP A 213 -1.50 -22.52 -28.21
N PRO A 214 -1.06 -22.70 -26.95
CA PRO A 214 -0.06 -21.83 -26.30
C PRO A 214 1.23 -21.65 -27.10
N SER A 215 1.67 -22.67 -27.85
CA SER A 215 2.88 -22.59 -28.68
C SER A 215 2.73 -21.68 -29.90
N SER A 216 1.51 -21.35 -30.29
CA SER A 216 1.17 -20.51 -31.44
C SER A 216 0.78 -19.08 -31.08
N ARG A 217 0.57 -18.77 -29.78
CA ARG A 217 0.07 -17.47 -29.28
C ARG A 217 1.09 -16.34 -29.44
N TYR A 218 1.11 -15.77 -30.64
CA TYR A 218 1.89 -14.59 -30.97
C TYR A 218 1.04 -13.63 -31.80
N ILE A 219 1.31 -12.33 -31.71
CA ILE A 219 0.65 -11.35 -32.58
C ILE A 219 1.08 -11.57 -34.04
N ARG A 220 0.24 -12.25 -34.82
CA ARG A 220 0.45 -12.59 -36.23
C ARG A 220 -0.85 -12.50 -37.00
N ASP A 221 -0.81 -11.87 -38.17
CA ASP A 221 -2.02 -11.64 -38.99
C ASP A 221 -2.69 -12.96 -39.45
N ALA A 222 -1.90 -14.03 -39.63
CA ALA A 222 -2.42 -15.34 -40.01
C ALA A 222 -3.05 -16.13 -38.85
N LEU A 223 -2.90 -15.67 -37.59
CA LEU A 223 -3.41 -16.38 -36.41
C LEU A 223 -4.82 -15.93 -36.02
N ALA A 224 -5.26 -14.76 -36.47
CA ALA A 224 -6.46 -14.10 -35.96
C ALA A 224 -7.03 -13.09 -36.97
N ASP A 225 -8.08 -12.36 -36.60
CA ASP A 225 -8.66 -11.30 -37.44
C ASP A 225 -7.75 -10.05 -37.47
N PRO A 226 -7.13 -9.70 -38.62
CA PRO A 226 -6.24 -8.53 -38.71
C PRO A 226 -6.94 -7.20 -38.38
N ALA A 227 -8.27 -7.10 -38.52
CA ALA A 227 -9.03 -5.88 -38.22
C ALA A 227 -9.14 -5.59 -36.71
N THR A 228 -8.88 -6.60 -35.86
CA THR A 228 -8.85 -6.46 -34.40
C THR A 228 -7.49 -6.01 -33.86
N LYS A 229 -6.45 -6.02 -34.71
CA LYS A 229 -5.10 -5.68 -34.30
C LYS A 229 -5.01 -4.22 -33.86
N ASN A 230 -4.36 -3.99 -32.73
CA ASN A 230 -4.09 -2.66 -32.22
C ASN A 230 -2.73 -2.60 -31.53
N ASP A 231 -2.10 -1.42 -31.54
CA ASP A 231 -0.86 -1.15 -30.84
C ASP A 231 -0.94 0.17 -30.08
N SER A 232 -0.20 0.26 -28.97
CA SER A 232 -0.10 1.49 -28.19
C SER A 232 1.29 1.68 -27.61
N SER A 233 1.56 2.92 -27.22
CA SER A 233 2.91 3.37 -26.94
C SER A 233 2.93 4.52 -25.94
N VAL A 234 3.64 4.36 -24.83
CA VAL A 234 3.78 5.40 -23.79
C VAL A 234 5.26 5.57 -23.43
N GLY A 235 5.67 6.79 -23.05
CA GLY A 235 7.02 7.04 -22.57
C GLY A 235 7.08 8.22 -21.60
N SER A 236 8.07 8.20 -20.70
CA SER A 236 8.31 9.29 -19.76
C SER A 236 9.80 9.49 -19.50
N VAL A 237 10.16 10.70 -19.11
CA VAL A 237 11.51 11.08 -18.70
C VAL A 237 11.41 12.01 -17.50
N ALA A 238 12.12 11.67 -16.43
CA ALA A 238 12.30 12.52 -15.25
C ALA A 238 13.80 12.74 -15.00
N ALA A 239 14.19 13.93 -14.57
CA ALA A 239 15.56 14.26 -14.23
C ALA A 239 15.63 15.13 -12.97
N LEU A 240 16.66 14.89 -12.15
CA LEU A 240 16.93 15.64 -10.93
C LEU A 240 18.42 16.01 -10.89
N LEU A 241 18.72 17.27 -10.57
CA LEU A 241 20.07 17.73 -10.28
C LEU A 241 20.11 18.32 -8.88
N SER A 242 21.08 17.89 -8.09
CA SER A 242 21.18 18.22 -6.68
C SER A 242 22.57 18.69 -6.32
N PHE A 243 22.64 19.70 -5.46
CA PHE A 243 23.84 20.15 -4.78
C PHE A 243 23.61 20.08 -3.28
N PHE A 244 24.54 19.49 -2.54
CA PHE A 244 24.36 19.27 -1.11
C PHE A 244 25.66 19.42 -0.33
N GLY A 245 25.52 19.80 0.93
CA GLY A 245 26.60 19.83 1.90
C GLY A 245 26.10 19.40 3.27
N LYS A 246 26.98 18.75 4.04
CA LYS A 246 26.74 18.34 5.43
C LYS A 246 27.99 18.63 6.26
N ALA A 247 27.79 19.19 7.44
CA ALA A 247 28.85 19.38 8.43
C ALA A 247 28.41 18.73 9.75
N ASP A 248 29.13 17.69 10.17
CA ASP A 248 29.02 17.07 11.49
C ASP A 248 30.18 17.55 12.36
N TYR A 249 29.87 18.10 13.51
CA TYR A 249 30.83 18.58 14.49
C TYR A 249 30.56 17.94 15.84
N SER A 250 31.61 17.49 16.52
CA SER A 250 31.53 17.07 17.92
C SER A 250 32.62 17.71 18.76
N TYR A 251 32.26 18.05 20.00
CA TYR A 251 33.19 18.57 21.00
C TYR A 251 33.22 17.67 22.23
N ALA A 252 34.42 17.18 22.56
CA ALA A 252 34.72 16.35 23.72
C ALA A 252 33.77 15.15 23.89
N GLU A 253 33.19 14.67 22.78
CA GLU A 253 32.16 13.62 22.76
C GLU A 253 30.89 13.93 23.58
N ARG A 254 30.66 15.21 23.90
CA ARG A 254 29.55 15.73 24.71
C ARG A 254 28.51 16.44 23.86
N TYR A 255 28.95 17.39 23.04
CA TYR A 255 28.08 18.19 22.20
C TYR A 255 28.25 17.75 20.75
N TYR A 256 27.14 17.48 20.09
CA TYR A 256 27.06 17.08 18.70
C TYR A 256 26.22 18.11 17.96
N LEU A 257 26.71 18.61 16.84
CA LEU A 257 26.00 19.48 15.93
C LEU A 257 26.10 18.86 14.54
N SER A 258 24.98 18.73 13.85
CA SER A 258 24.95 18.37 12.43
C SER A 258 24.09 19.38 11.70
N ALA A 259 24.62 19.90 10.59
CA ALA A 259 23.90 20.80 9.70
C ALA A 259 23.99 20.28 8.27
N THR A 260 22.87 20.28 7.55
CA THR A 260 22.78 19.84 6.16
C THR A 260 22.04 20.90 5.36
N LEU A 261 22.52 21.18 4.15
CA LEU A 261 21.82 22.01 3.18
C LEU A 261 21.82 21.31 1.84
N ARG A 262 20.65 21.17 1.23
CA ARG A 262 20.49 20.62 -0.11
C ARG A 262 19.67 21.55 -0.99
N ARG A 263 20.07 21.71 -2.25
CA ARG A 263 19.36 22.44 -3.29
C ARG A 263 19.11 21.52 -4.48
N ASP A 264 17.85 21.25 -4.76
CA ASP A 264 17.41 20.23 -5.73
C ASP A 264 16.58 20.84 -6.85
N GLY A 265 16.94 20.52 -8.09
CA GLY A 265 16.29 20.96 -9.32
C GLY A 265 15.61 19.81 -10.03
N SER A 266 14.29 19.79 -10.10
CA SER A 266 13.50 18.71 -10.74
C SER A 266 12.93 19.13 -12.10
N SER A 267 13.03 18.26 -13.11
CA SER A 267 12.38 18.46 -14.42
C SER A 267 10.85 18.41 -14.36
N THR A 268 10.29 17.90 -13.27
CA THR A 268 8.85 17.81 -13.04
C THR A 268 8.18 19.18 -12.93
N PHE A 269 8.92 20.19 -12.49
CA PHE A 269 8.41 21.56 -12.27
C PHE A 269 8.75 22.53 -13.39
N GLY A 270 7.95 23.59 -13.50
CA GLY A 270 8.19 24.69 -14.44
C GLY A 270 9.51 25.42 -14.15
N PRO A 271 10.08 26.16 -15.14
CA PRO A 271 11.35 26.85 -14.98
C PRO A 271 11.42 27.78 -13.75
N SER A 272 10.32 28.42 -13.37
CA SER A 272 10.22 29.34 -12.22
C SER A 272 10.35 28.66 -10.86
N HIS A 273 9.94 27.39 -10.74
CA HIS A 273 9.86 26.65 -9.47
C HIS A 273 10.73 25.38 -9.46
N ARG A 274 11.61 25.23 -10.44
CA ARG A 274 12.48 24.05 -10.62
C ARG A 274 13.27 23.70 -9.37
N TRP A 275 13.78 24.71 -8.66
CA TRP A 275 14.73 24.55 -7.56
C TRP A 275 14.10 24.71 -6.18
N GLY A 276 14.20 23.68 -5.34
CA GLY A 276 13.88 23.71 -3.91
C GLY A 276 15.13 23.80 -3.03
N THR A 277 15.03 24.39 -1.84
CA THR A 277 16.13 24.44 -0.86
C THR A 277 15.67 23.89 0.49
N PHE A 278 16.45 22.94 0.99
CA PHE A 278 16.07 22.02 2.06
C PHE A 278 17.17 21.99 3.13
N PRO A 279 17.10 22.91 4.11
CA PRO A 279 18.00 22.91 5.26
C PRO A 279 17.53 21.91 6.33
N ALA A 280 18.48 21.35 7.07
CA ALA A 280 18.23 20.59 8.28
C ALA A 280 19.37 20.80 9.28
N PHE A 281 19.06 20.76 10.57
CA PHE A 281 20.06 20.76 11.63
C PHE A 281 19.62 19.88 12.80
N SER A 282 20.59 19.35 13.53
CA SER A 282 20.35 18.56 14.72
C SER A 282 21.42 18.82 15.77
N VAL A 283 21.00 18.84 17.03
CA VAL A 283 21.87 19.00 18.19
C VAL A 283 21.71 17.77 19.09
N GLY A 284 22.83 17.27 19.58
CA GLY A 284 22.88 16.20 20.57
C GLY A 284 23.71 16.62 21.77
N TRP A 285 23.21 16.38 22.97
CA TRP A 285 23.94 16.62 24.22
C TRP A 285 23.99 15.34 25.04
N ARG A 286 25.19 14.76 25.15
CA ARG A 286 25.46 13.58 25.97
C ARG A 286 25.80 14.00 27.40
N LEU A 287 24.75 14.08 28.22
CA LEU A 287 24.82 14.42 29.65
C LEU A 287 25.73 13.47 30.43
N SER A 288 25.78 12.18 30.06
CA SER A 288 26.62 11.18 30.74
C SER A 288 28.12 11.43 30.63
N GLN A 289 28.55 12.33 29.76
CA GLN A 289 29.97 12.72 29.63
C GLN A 289 30.30 14.00 30.40
N GLU A 290 29.32 14.61 31.08
CA GLU A 290 29.54 15.81 31.88
C GLU A 290 30.16 15.49 33.25
N PRO A 291 31.03 16.37 33.79
CA PRO A 291 31.65 16.14 35.10
C PRO A 291 30.66 15.96 36.25
N PHE A 292 29.47 16.57 36.14
CA PHE A 292 28.43 16.50 37.16
C PHE A 292 27.66 15.17 37.17
N PHE A 293 27.73 14.37 36.11
CA PHE A 293 26.88 13.17 35.97
C PHE A 293 27.37 12.00 36.82
N GLY A 294 28.62 12.04 37.29
CA GLY A 294 29.25 10.98 38.09
C GLY A 294 29.53 9.71 37.28
N GLN A 295 30.61 8.99 37.62
CA GLN A 295 30.91 7.69 37.04
C GLN A 295 30.30 6.58 37.91
N GLY A 296 29.70 5.55 37.28
CA GLY A 296 29.16 4.38 37.98
C GLY A 296 27.72 4.49 38.48
N GLY A 297 26.96 5.51 38.05
CA GLY A 297 25.53 5.65 38.37
C GLY A 297 24.63 4.64 37.66
N PHE A 298 23.33 4.68 37.97
CA PHE A 298 22.30 3.81 37.37
C PHE A 298 22.30 3.87 35.83
N PHE A 299 22.45 5.08 35.28
CA PHE A 299 22.57 5.31 33.84
C PHE A 299 24.04 5.34 33.41
N SER A 300 24.39 4.50 32.44
CA SER A 300 25.68 4.53 31.73
C SER A 300 25.70 5.50 30.54
N ASN A 301 24.53 5.84 29.98
CA ASN A 301 24.42 6.86 28.95
C ASN A 301 23.11 7.63 29.10
N VAL A 302 23.19 8.96 28.94
CA VAL A 302 22.02 9.84 28.81
C VAL A 302 22.35 10.84 27.73
N MET A 303 21.54 10.86 26.67
CA MET A 303 21.70 11.77 25.56
C MET A 303 20.36 12.43 25.24
N LEU A 304 20.37 13.76 25.15
CA LEU A 304 19.26 14.55 24.64
C LEU A 304 19.51 14.85 23.16
N ARG A 305 18.46 14.77 22.35
CA ARG A 305 18.48 15.02 20.91
C ARG A 305 17.42 16.06 20.55
N PHE A 306 17.79 16.97 19.66
CA PHE A 306 16.86 17.87 18.98
C PHE A 306 17.19 17.86 17.49
N GLY A 307 16.16 17.78 16.64
CA GLY A 307 16.30 17.84 15.20
C GLY A 307 15.21 18.72 14.59
N TRP A 308 15.60 19.52 13.61
CA TRP A 308 14.69 20.23 12.72
C TRP A 308 15.15 20.08 11.28
N GLY A 309 14.22 19.88 10.36
CA GLY A 309 14.57 19.83 8.95
C GLY A 309 13.40 20.07 8.03
N LYS A 310 13.71 20.52 6.82
CA LYS A 310 12.78 20.67 5.72
C LYS A 310 13.15 19.69 4.61
N THR A 311 12.19 18.94 4.12
CA THR A 311 12.35 18.03 2.98
C THR A 311 11.34 18.39 1.89
N GLY A 312 11.63 17.97 0.66
CA GLY A 312 10.80 18.25 -0.50
C GLY A 312 10.26 16.97 -1.14
N ASN A 313 9.01 17.00 -1.56
CA ASN A 313 8.39 15.97 -2.39
C ASN A 313 8.07 16.54 -3.78
N GLN A 314 8.27 15.72 -4.81
CA GLN A 314 8.04 16.05 -6.22
C GLN A 314 7.30 14.93 -6.96
N ASN A 315 6.81 13.92 -6.23
CA ASN A 315 6.26 12.70 -6.83
C ASN A 315 4.86 12.96 -7.41
N ILE A 316 4.84 13.46 -8.65
CA ILE A 316 3.63 13.64 -9.46
C ILE A 316 3.84 13.02 -10.85
N PRO A 317 2.75 12.71 -11.59
CA PRO A 317 2.86 12.34 -12.99
C PRO A 317 3.72 13.31 -13.80
N GLN A 318 4.44 12.79 -14.79
CA GLN A 318 5.34 13.61 -15.61
C GLN A 318 4.56 14.48 -16.62
N GLY A 319 5.13 15.64 -16.95
CA GLY A 319 4.57 16.54 -17.98
C GLY A 319 3.34 17.34 -17.54
N ARG A 320 3.08 17.48 -16.24
CA ARG A 320 1.91 18.18 -15.69
C ARG A 320 2.04 19.71 -15.65
N THR A 321 3.08 20.26 -16.25
CA THR A 321 3.29 21.70 -16.40
C THR A 321 2.63 22.28 -17.66
N VAL A 322 2.15 21.42 -18.56
CA VAL A 322 1.50 21.79 -19.83
C VAL A 322 0.25 20.94 -20.06
N ASN A 323 -0.69 21.42 -20.87
CA ASN A 323 -1.85 20.63 -21.27
C ASN A 323 -1.39 19.41 -22.08
N GLN A 324 -1.96 18.24 -21.79
CA GLN A 324 -1.71 17.02 -22.55
C GLN A 324 -2.95 16.64 -23.35
N TYR A 325 -2.74 16.11 -24.54
CA TYR A 325 -3.79 15.61 -25.42
C TYR A 325 -3.57 14.13 -25.68
N GLY A 326 -4.66 13.37 -25.75
CA GLY A 326 -4.63 11.92 -25.92
C GLY A 326 -5.98 11.39 -26.38
N GLY A 327 -6.16 10.08 -26.31
CA GLY A 327 -7.40 9.41 -26.70
C GLY A 327 -7.13 8.05 -27.33
N ASN A 328 -8.06 7.12 -27.13
CA ASN A 328 -7.97 5.74 -27.59
C ASN A 328 -9.26 5.30 -28.30
N ARG A 329 -9.21 4.11 -28.93
CA ARG A 329 -10.40 3.42 -29.47
C ARG A 329 -11.36 3.14 -28.32
N GLY A 330 -12.52 3.81 -28.32
CA GLY A 330 -13.53 3.76 -27.25
C GLY A 330 -13.75 5.10 -26.52
N ASP A 331 -12.82 6.05 -26.65
CA ASP A 331 -12.89 7.36 -25.97
C ASP A 331 -12.98 8.53 -26.95
N THR A 332 -12.14 8.55 -27.99
CA THR A 332 -12.08 9.66 -28.96
C THR A 332 -12.35 9.24 -30.39
N PHE A 333 -12.63 7.95 -30.62
CA PHE A 333 -12.85 7.41 -31.96
C PHE A 333 -14.35 7.30 -32.18
N TYR A 334 -14.85 7.99 -33.20
CA TYR A 334 -16.29 8.05 -33.46
C TYR A 334 -16.58 7.79 -34.93
N ASP A 335 -17.67 7.10 -35.20
CA ASP A 335 -18.20 6.96 -36.55
C ASP A 335 -19.05 8.19 -36.89
N ILE A 336 -18.37 9.26 -37.30
CA ILE A 336 -19.00 10.53 -37.69
C ILE A 336 -19.91 10.34 -38.93
N GLY A 337 -19.69 9.28 -39.71
CA GLY A 337 -20.49 8.98 -40.91
C GLY A 337 -21.72 8.10 -40.64
N ASN A 338 -21.94 7.67 -39.40
CA ASN A 338 -22.99 6.72 -39.02
C ASN A 338 -23.02 5.46 -39.92
N THR A 339 -21.84 4.98 -40.32
CA THR A 339 -21.67 3.82 -41.19
C THR A 339 -21.75 2.49 -40.45
N GLY A 340 -21.66 2.50 -39.12
CA GLY A 340 -21.54 1.32 -38.26
C GLY A 340 -20.24 0.52 -38.43
N THR A 341 -19.31 1.00 -39.26
CA THR A 341 -18.14 0.22 -39.73
C THR A 341 -16.84 1.01 -39.76
N VAL A 342 -16.90 2.35 -39.89
CA VAL A 342 -15.72 3.21 -40.00
C VAL A 342 -15.64 4.20 -38.84
N VAL A 343 -14.86 3.86 -37.83
CA VAL A 343 -14.50 4.81 -36.76
C VAL A 343 -13.36 5.73 -37.20
N ARG A 344 -13.58 7.05 -37.12
CA ARG A 344 -12.53 8.06 -37.35
C ARG A 344 -11.77 8.31 -36.06
N ARG A 345 -10.45 8.38 -36.16
CA ARG A 345 -9.56 8.66 -35.02
C ARG A 345 -9.61 10.14 -34.66
N GLY A 346 -9.70 10.44 -33.37
CA GLY A 346 -9.66 11.79 -32.81
C GLY A 346 -8.78 11.86 -31.56
N PHE A 347 -8.66 13.05 -30.99
CA PHE A 347 -7.99 13.29 -29.72
C PHE A 347 -8.83 14.24 -28.86
N LYS A 348 -8.64 14.17 -27.54
CA LYS A 348 -9.20 15.08 -26.54
C LYS A 348 -8.09 15.66 -25.68
N GLN A 349 -8.39 16.72 -24.96
CA GLN A 349 -7.49 17.15 -23.88
C GLN A 349 -7.56 16.11 -22.76
N ALA A 350 -6.45 15.40 -22.56
CA ALA A 350 -6.33 14.37 -21.53
C ALA A 350 -6.07 14.99 -20.16
N SER A 351 -5.32 16.09 -20.10
CA SER A 351 -5.05 16.78 -18.84
C SER A 351 -4.82 18.28 -18.97
N ILE A 352 -5.10 18.99 -17.87
CA ILE A 352 -4.78 20.41 -17.72
C ILE A 352 -3.43 20.55 -17.02
N GLY A 353 -2.54 21.37 -17.59
CA GLY A 353 -1.22 21.66 -17.03
C GLY A 353 -1.23 22.85 -16.08
N ASN A 354 -0.31 22.84 -15.12
CA ASN A 354 -0.06 23.97 -14.23
C ASN A 354 1.44 24.38 -14.27
N PRO A 355 1.78 25.50 -14.92
CA PRO A 355 3.17 25.96 -15.01
C PRO A 355 3.74 26.44 -13.65
N ASP A 356 2.88 26.76 -12.68
CA ASP A 356 3.24 27.26 -11.35
C ASP A 356 3.39 26.16 -10.28
N LEU A 357 3.43 24.89 -10.72
CA LEU A 357 3.74 23.75 -9.86
C LEU A 357 5.08 23.93 -9.15
N LYS A 358 5.05 23.77 -7.82
CA LYS A 358 6.23 23.87 -6.94
C LYS A 358 6.33 22.66 -6.02
N TRP A 359 7.46 22.54 -5.36
CA TRP A 359 7.75 21.49 -4.38
C TRP A 359 6.71 21.46 -3.25
N GLU A 360 6.28 20.25 -2.88
CA GLU A 360 5.62 20.00 -1.60
C GLU A 360 6.69 19.98 -0.50
N GLU A 361 6.45 20.64 0.62
CA GLU A 361 7.45 20.86 1.67
C GLU A 361 7.02 20.21 2.98
N ASN A 362 7.84 19.31 3.53
CA ASN A 362 7.62 18.71 4.83
C ASN A 362 8.62 19.25 5.85
N LYS A 363 8.11 19.98 6.84
CA LYS A 363 8.87 20.53 7.98
C LYS A 363 8.72 19.58 9.15
N SER A 364 9.84 19.03 9.63
CA SER A 364 9.89 18.08 10.72
C SER A 364 10.63 18.66 11.92
N VAL A 365 10.06 18.49 13.12
CA VAL A 365 10.70 18.72 14.42
C VAL A 365 10.71 17.39 15.17
N ASN A 366 11.81 17.06 15.82
CA ASN A 366 11.95 15.89 16.67
C ASN A 366 12.74 16.25 17.94
N VAL A 367 12.23 15.82 19.09
CA VAL A 367 12.89 15.91 20.39
C VAL A 367 13.00 14.49 20.94
N GLY A 368 14.22 14.06 21.24
CA GLY A 368 14.48 12.67 21.65
C GLY A 368 15.33 12.57 22.91
N VAL A 369 15.17 11.47 23.63
CA VAL A 369 16.02 11.09 24.76
C VAL A 369 16.45 9.64 24.58
N ASP A 370 17.77 9.40 24.67
CA ASP A 370 18.34 8.05 24.71
C ASP A 370 18.99 7.80 26.07
N LEU A 371 18.54 6.74 26.73
CA LEU A 371 19.05 6.28 28.01
C LEU A 371 19.63 4.87 27.85
N ALA A 372 20.78 4.63 28.45
CA ALA A 372 21.32 3.29 28.67
C ALA A 372 21.61 3.10 30.15
N ALA A 373 21.00 2.10 30.79
CA ALA A 373 21.18 1.76 32.19
C ALA A 373 21.83 0.39 32.38
N PHE A 374 22.33 0.13 33.58
CA PHE A 374 22.99 -1.14 33.96
C PHE A 374 24.13 -1.53 33.01
N GLN A 375 25.01 -0.57 32.71
CA GLN A 375 26.13 -0.76 31.77
C GLN A 375 25.66 -1.18 30.36
N GLY A 376 24.57 -0.55 29.87
CA GLY A 376 24.01 -0.81 28.54
C GLY A 376 23.28 -2.14 28.41
N ARG A 377 22.76 -2.68 29.51
CA ARG A 377 21.85 -3.83 29.50
C ARG A 377 20.40 -3.42 29.27
N ALA A 378 19.99 -2.27 29.79
CA ALA A 378 18.68 -1.69 29.52
C ALA A 378 18.86 -0.44 28.65
N ASN A 379 18.09 -0.31 27.58
CA ASN A 379 18.10 0.86 26.70
C ASN A 379 16.68 1.39 26.54
N LEU A 380 16.50 2.69 26.68
CA LEU A 380 15.26 3.39 26.37
C LEU A 380 15.56 4.47 25.33
N SER A 381 14.80 4.51 24.26
CA SER A 381 14.75 5.64 23.33
C SER A 381 13.32 6.15 23.30
N LEU A 382 13.14 7.45 23.43
CA LEU A 382 11.84 8.13 23.36
C LEU A 382 11.98 9.32 22.43
N ASP A 383 11.10 9.44 21.45
CA ASP A 383 11.08 10.48 20.45
C ASP A 383 9.68 11.10 20.37
N VAL A 384 9.59 12.42 20.52
CA VAL A 384 8.37 13.19 20.28
C VAL A 384 8.57 14.01 19.02
N TYR A 385 7.70 13.86 18.05
CA TYR A 385 7.87 14.50 16.75
C TYR A 385 6.61 15.19 16.24
N GLU A 386 6.81 16.19 15.40
CA GLU A 386 5.79 16.80 14.56
C GLU A 386 6.32 16.93 13.14
N ARG A 387 5.52 16.48 12.16
CA ARG A 387 5.77 16.66 10.73
C ARG A 387 4.60 17.45 10.15
N LYS A 388 4.90 18.61 9.56
CA LYS A 388 3.93 19.47 8.88
C LYS A 388 4.27 19.50 7.40
N THR A 389 3.43 18.88 6.58
CA THR A 389 3.49 19.01 5.13
C THR A 389 2.66 20.20 4.70
N ASP A 390 3.24 21.04 3.86
CA ASP A 390 2.62 22.25 3.29
C ASP A 390 2.82 22.22 1.77
N ASN A 391 1.95 22.91 1.04
CA ASN A 391 1.92 22.88 -0.43
C ASN A 391 1.73 21.46 -1.00
N LEU A 392 0.85 20.65 -0.39
CA LEU A 392 0.52 19.32 -0.87
C LEU A 392 0.20 19.33 -2.37
N LEU A 393 0.86 18.46 -3.12
CA LEU A 393 0.64 18.31 -4.55
C LEU A 393 -0.60 17.44 -4.80
N PHE A 394 -1.69 18.08 -5.22
CA PHE A 394 -2.99 17.44 -5.33
C PHE A 394 -3.78 17.96 -6.53
N ASP A 395 -4.53 17.10 -7.22
CA ASP A 395 -5.44 17.48 -8.30
C ASP A 395 -6.90 17.47 -7.80
N PRO A 396 -7.51 18.65 -7.55
CA PRO A 396 -8.88 18.72 -7.09
C PRO A 396 -9.83 18.21 -8.17
N ARG A 397 -10.79 17.37 -7.81
CA ARG A 397 -11.86 16.95 -8.75
C ARG A 397 -12.52 18.19 -9.33
N LEU A 398 -12.62 18.25 -10.66
CA LEU A 398 -13.32 19.31 -11.36
C LEU A 398 -14.83 19.01 -11.42
N PRO A 399 -15.69 20.04 -11.47
CA PRO A 399 -17.10 19.85 -11.79
C PRO A 399 -17.28 19.12 -13.12
N ALA A 400 -18.33 18.32 -13.27
CA ALA A 400 -18.61 17.60 -14.51
C ALA A 400 -18.73 18.54 -15.73
N THR A 401 -19.14 19.79 -15.53
CA THR A 401 -19.22 20.83 -16.57
C THR A 401 -17.86 21.27 -17.11
N ALA A 402 -16.75 20.99 -16.41
CA ALA A 402 -15.39 21.28 -16.88
C ALA A 402 -14.86 20.24 -17.89
N GLY A 403 -15.60 19.15 -18.13
CA GLY A 403 -15.25 18.09 -19.06
C GLY A 403 -14.49 16.93 -18.41
N THR A 404 -13.93 16.05 -19.25
CA THR A 404 -13.32 14.77 -18.81
C THR A 404 -11.81 14.82 -18.63
N ALA A 405 -11.18 15.97 -18.90
CA ALA A 405 -9.75 16.16 -18.74
C ALA A 405 -9.35 16.03 -17.26
N ASP A 406 -8.14 15.53 -17.01
CA ASP A 406 -7.59 15.52 -15.67
C ASP A 406 -7.38 16.93 -15.16
N ALA A 407 -7.75 17.16 -13.91
CA ALA A 407 -7.58 18.42 -13.25
C ALA A 407 -6.10 18.80 -13.15
N ALA A 408 -5.81 20.11 -13.14
CA ALA A 408 -4.46 20.56 -12.91
C ALA A 408 -4.00 20.17 -11.50
N ILE A 409 -2.78 19.61 -11.39
CA ILE A 409 -2.17 19.41 -10.07
C ILE A 409 -1.81 20.79 -9.53
N VAL A 410 -2.16 21.05 -8.28
CA VAL A 410 -1.98 22.34 -7.61
C VAL A 410 -1.48 22.12 -6.18
N ASN A 411 -0.84 23.14 -5.62
CA ASN A 411 -0.26 23.11 -4.27
C ASN A 411 -1.26 23.67 -3.23
N ILE A 412 -2.31 22.91 -2.90
CA ILE A 412 -3.50 23.43 -2.19
C ILE A 412 -3.82 22.75 -0.86
N GLY A 413 -2.85 22.12 -0.19
CA GLY A 413 -3.13 21.44 1.08
C GLY A 413 -2.02 21.52 2.10
N ALA A 414 -2.41 21.38 3.38
CA ALA A 414 -1.48 21.16 4.48
C ALA A 414 -1.98 20.04 5.42
N MET A 415 -1.05 19.17 5.81
CA MET A 415 -1.29 18.06 6.73
C MET A 415 -0.30 18.11 7.90
N ARG A 416 -0.72 17.57 9.04
CA ARG A 416 0.12 17.45 10.24
C ARG A 416 0.05 16.03 10.79
N ASN A 417 1.23 15.45 11.02
CA ASN A 417 1.40 14.22 11.78
C ASN A 417 2.18 14.54 13.06
N ARG A 418 1.58 14.28 14.22
CA ARG A 418 2.25 14.41 15.51
C ARG A 418 2.23 13.06 16.22
N GLY A 419 3.34 12.67 16.81
CA GLY A 419 3.43 11.36 17.44
C GLY A 419 4.52 11.22 18.48
N ILE A 420 4.49 10.07 19.14
CA ILE A 420 5.45 9.62 20.11
C ILE A 420 5.89 8.22 19.70
N ASP A 421 7.19 8.04 19.51
CA ASP A 421 7.83 6.76 19.28
C ASP A 421 8.68 6.40 20.50
N PHE A 422 8.66 5.13 20.91
CA PHE A 422 9.57 4.66 21.94
C PHE A 422 10.07 3.25 21.67
N SER A 423 11.23 2.93 22.24
CA SER A 423 11.81 1.58 22.25
C SER A 423 12.45 1.32 23.60
N LEU A 424 12.06 0.22 24.23
CA LEU A 424 12.61 -0.30 25.49
C LEU A 424 13.21 -1.67 25.25
N GLY A 425 14.52 -1.77 25.38
CA GLY A 425 15.27 -3.01 25.25
C GLY A 425 15.90 -3.43 26.57
N TYR A 426 15.91 -4.73 26.85
CA TYR A 426 16.73 -5.32 27.90
C TYR A 426 17.47 -6.55 27.37
N ARG A 427 18.73 -6.71 27.77
CA ARG A 427 19.53 -7.90 27.52
C ARG A 427 20.23 -8.37 28.78
N GLY A 428 20.29 -9.68 28.96
CA GLY A 428 20.88 -10.30 30.13
C GLY A 428 21.52 -11.66 29.83
N THR A 429 22.29 -12.12 30.80
CA THR A 429 22.84 -13.47 30.83
C THR A 429 22.40 -14.18 32.11
N LEU A 430 22.05 -15.46 32.00
CA LEU A 430 21.74 -16.34 33.13
C LEU A 430 22.79 -17.45 33.18
N GLY A 431 23.75 -17.31 34.09
CA GLY A 431 24.98 -18.11 34.09
C GLY A 431 25.83 -17.87 32.83
N GLU A 432 26.69 -18.83 32.49
CA GLU A 432 27.64 -18.70 31.37
C GLU A 432 27.05 -19.09 30.01
N LYS A 433 25.98 -19.88 30.00
CA LYS A 433 25.49 -20.56 28.78
C LYS A 433 24.18 -20.01 28.23
N THR A 434 23.55 -19.08 28.93
CA THR A 434 22.23 -18.56 28.55
C THR A 434 22.30 -17.05 28.39
N SER A 435 21.99 -16.55 27.20
CA SER A 435 21.82 -15.13 26.92
C SER A 435 20.42 -14.88 26.37
N TRP A 436 19.80 -13.78 26.76
CA TRP A 436 18.48 -13.42 26.28
C TRP A 436 18.38 -11.92 26.06
N SER A 437 17.48 -11.53 25.17
CA SER A 437 17.09 -10.13 24.98
C SER A 437 15.61 -10.03 24.73
N VAL A 438 15.03 -8.94 25.19
CA VAL A 438 13.68 -8.52 24.85
C VAL A 438 13.74 -7.06 24.39
N ASN A 439 13.05 -6.75 23.30
CA ASN A 439 12.88 -5.38 22.83
C ASN A 439 11.40 -5.14 22.60
N PHE A 440 10.87 -4.10 23.23
CA PHE A 440 9.51 -3.65 23.06
C PHE A 440 9.54 -2.25 22.47
N ASN A 441 8.88 -2.05 21.33
CA ASN A 441 8.76 -0.74 20.70
C ASN A 441 7.30 -0.39 20.47
N GLY A 442 6.99 0.90 20.49
CA GLY A 442 5.64 1.40 20.26
C GLY A 442 5.63 2.74 19.57
N SER A 443 4.54 3.00 18.85
CA SER A 443 4.30 4.26 18.15
C SER A 443 2.84 4.66 18.28
N HIS A 444 2.60 5.91 18.65
CA HIS A 444 1.31 6.59 18.59
C HIS A 444 1.45 7.81 17.68
N TYR A 445 0.52 8.01 16.77
CA TYR A 445 0.47 9.23 15.99
C TYR A 445 -0.96 9.67 15.70
N ASN A 446 -1.12 10.97 15.51
CA ASN A 446 -2.35 11.59 15.08
C ASN A 446 -2.09 12.30 13.74
N ASN A 447 -2.83 11.91 12.70
CA ASN A 447 -2.86 12.55 11.39
C ASN A 447 -4.06 13.51 11.31
N LYS A 448 -3.82 14.71 10.81
CA LYS A 448 -4.86 15.72 10.61
C LYS A 448 -4.61 16.55 9.36
N ILE A 449 -5.66 16.68 8.55
CA ILE A 449 -5.72 17.69 7.49
C ILE A 449 -5.97 19.04 8.15
N VAL A 450 -5.03 19.97 7.96
CA VAL A 450 -5.05 21.29 8.59
C VAL A 450 -5.67 22.33 7.67
N ARG A 451 -5.46 22.18 6.36
CA ARG A 451 -5.91 23.14 5.35
C ARG A 451 -6.11 22.46 4.01
N ILE A 452 -7.20 22.78 3.34
CA ILE A 452 -7.46 22.52 1.94
C ILE A 452 -7.85 23.88 1.34
N ASP A 453 -7.05 24.39 0.42
CA ASP A 453 -7.32 25.59 -0.35
C ASP A 453 -8.18 25.21 -1.58
N GLY A 454 -9.10 26.08 -2.00
CA GLY A 454 -9.98 25.81 -3.15
C GLY A 454 -11.44 26.14 -2.87
N VAL A 455 -12.35 25.47 -3.58
CA VAL A 455 -13.80 25.73 -3.51
C VAL A 455 -14.44 25.10 -2.26
N ALA A 456 -13.93 23.96 -1.79
CA ALA A 456 -14.45 23.24 -0.63
C ALA A 456 -13.32 22.83 0.33
N PRO A 457 -13.57 22.81 1.66
CA PRO A 457 -12.59 22.37 2.66
C PRO A 457 -12.49 20.84 2.76
N PHE A 458 -12.94 20.11 1.73
CA PHE A 458 -12.92 18.65 1.66
C PHE A 458 -12.88 18.17 0.20
N PHE A 459 -12.50 16.91 0.02
CA PHE A 459 -12.67 16.18 -1.23
C PHE A 459 -12.85 14.69 -0.94
N PHE A 460 -13.52 13.97 -1.83
CA PHE A 460 -13.68 12.54 -1.72
C PHE A 460 -12.47 11.79 -2.29
N GLY A 461 -12.14 10.67 -1.63
CA GLY A 461 -11.15 9.73 -2.14
C GLY A 461 -11.58 9.07 -3.46
N PRO A 462 -10.72 8.21 -4.03
CA PRO A 462 -11.12 7.32 -5.10
C PRO A 462 -12.26 6.40 -4.61
N ASN A 463 -13.14 6.01 -5.52
CA ASN A 463 -14.23 5.09 -5.21
C ASN A 463 -14.27 3.95 -6.24
N PRO A 464 -13.51 2.86 -6.01
CA PRO A 464 -13.50 1.69 -6.87
C PRO A 464 -14.60 0.68 -6.53
N THR A 465 -15.60 1.04 -5.71
CA THR A 465 -16.61 0.10 -5.21
C THR A 465 -17.99 0.38 -5.81
N ARG A 466 -18.92 -0.53 -5.55
CA ARG A 466 -20.33 -0.43 -5.96
C ARG A 466 -21.13 0.54 -5.08
N LEU A 467 -20.54 0.97 -3.96
CA LEU A 467 -21.15 1.87 -2.99
C LEU A 467 -20.92 3.34 -3.36
N THR A 468 -21.63 4.24 -2.69
CA THR A 468 -21.31 5.67 -2.72
C THR A 468 -19.94 5.94 -2.08
N ASN A 469 -19.40 7.14 -2.27
CA ASN A 469 -18.08 7.50 -1.75
C ASN A 469 -18.04 7.41 -0.21
N HIS A 470 -17.40 6.36 0.30
CA HIS A 470 -17.25 6.08 1.73
C HIS A 470 -15.95 6.61 2.33
N VAL A 471 -15.09 7.24 1.53
CA VAL A 471 -13.85 7.85 1.98
C VAL A 471 -13.82 9.34 1.65
N ILE A 472 -13.57 10.16 2.69
CA ILE A 472 -13.48 11.61 2.60
C ILE A 472 -12.15 12.11 3.19
N ASN A 473 -11.67 13.22 2.66
CA ASN A 473 -10.53 13.96 3.16
C ASN A 473 -11.01 15.38 3.47
N GLN A 474 -11.19 15.71 4.76
CA GLN A 474 -11.73 17.00 5.18
C GLN A 474 -10.88 17.69 6.23
N VAL A 475 -10.86 19.02 6.21
CA VAL A 475 -10.15 19.82 7.22
C VAL A 475 -10.72 19.50 8.60
N GLY A 476 -9.85 19.11 9.53
CA GLY A 476 -10.29 18.68 10.86
C GLY A 476 -9.95 17.22 11.16
N ASP A 477 -9.95 16.40 10.12
CA ASP A 477 -9.96 14.93 10.20
C ASP A 477 -8.71 14.31 9.58
N PRO A 478 -8.45 13.02 9.86
CA PRO A 478 -7.38 12.30 9.19
C PRO A 478 -7.62 12.15 7.69
N ILE A 479 -6.52 11.96 6.95
CA ILE A 479 -6.57 11.53 5.55
C ILE A 479 -7.15 10.11 5.45
N GLY A 480 -8.07 9.90 4.50
CA GLY A 480 -8.74 8.63 4.32
C GLY A 480 -9.79 8.31 5.40
N ALA A 481 -10.41 9.32 6.01
CA ALA A 481 -11.48 9.10 6.99
C ALA A 481 -12.71 8.45 6.34
N PHE A 482 -13.40 7.56 7.07
CA PHE A 482 -14.63 6.94 6.60
C PHE A 482 -15.82 7.88 6.80
N TYR A 483 -16.66 7.99 5.78
CA TYR A 483 -17.77 8.95 5.72
C TYR A 483 -19.06 8.25 5.29
N GLY A 484 -20.16 8.51 6.01
CA GLY A 484 -21.44 7.87 5.74
C GLY A 484 -22.46 8.11 6.85
N TYR A 485 -23.56 7.37 6.82
CA TYR A 485 -24.57 7.38 7.87
C TYR A 485 -24.06 6.73 9.16
N GLN A 486 -24.45 7.26 10.31
CA GLN A 486 -24.23 6.59 11.59
C GLN A 486 -25.39 5.61 11.85
N ALA A 487 -25.12 4.30 11.81
CA ALA A 487 -26.09 3.28 12.17
C ALA A 487 -26.40 3.32 13.69
N ASP A 488 -27.69 3.22 14.02
CA ASP A 488 -28.27 3.32 15.36
C ASP A 488 -29.29 2.20 15.59
N GLY A 489 -28.86 0.96 15.33
CA GLY A 489 -29.68 -0.25 15.49
C GLY A 489 -30.65 -0.49 14.33
N TYR A 490 -31.75 -1.18 14.63
CA TYR A 490 -32.81 -1.53 13.69
C TYR A 490 -34.13 -0.89 14.11
N PHE A 491 -35.04 -0.67 13.17
CA PHE A 491 -36.43 -0.38 13.51
C PHE A 491 -37.07 -1.62 14.13
N ASP A 492 -37.62 -1.47 15.33
CA ASP A 492 -38.17 -2.57 16.14
C ASP A 492 -39.51 -3.04 15.58
N ASN A 493 -40.39 -2.09 15.22
CA ASN A 493 -41.74 -2.40 14.76
C ASN A 493 -42.39 -1.23 13.99
N ALA A 494 -43.53 -1.50 13.36
CA ALA A 494 -44.25 -0.50 12.56
C ALA A 494 -44.79 0.69 13.38
N ALA A 495 -45.04 0.52 14.68
CA ALA A 495 -45.54 1.60 15.53
C ALA A 495 -44.45 2.62 15.85
N GLU A 496 -43.21 2.17 16.04
CA GLU A 496 -42.03 3.05 16.15
C GLU A 496 -41.87 3.91 14.90
N ILE A 497 -41.89 3.28 13.72
CA ILE A 497 -41.75 3.97 12.43
C ILE A 497 -42.86 5.02 12.27
N ALA A 498 -44.11 4.66 12.54
CA ALA A 498 -45.24 5.59 12.45
C ALA A 498 -45.11 6.77 13.44
N ALA A 499 -44.57 6.54 14.63
CA ALA A 499 -44.33 7.59 15.62
C ALA A 499 -43.23 8.56 15.17
N LEU A 500 -42.14 8.04 14.60
CA LEU A 500 -41.06 8.85 14.02
C LEU A 500 -41.57 9.67 12.84
N ASP A 501 -42.28 9.06 11.88
CA ASP A 501 -42.86 9.77 10.74
C ASP A 501 -43.85 10.88 11.19
N ALA A 502 -44.66 10.61 12.21
CA ALA A 502 -45.58 11.62 12.75
C ALA A 502 -44.83 12.81 13.37
N ALA A 503 -43.71 12.55 14.07
CA ALA A 503 -42.86 13.61 14.63
C ALA A 503 -42.25 14.49 13.53
N VAL A 504 -41.79 13.89 12.43
CA VAL A 504 -41.23 14.62 11.29
C VAL A 504 -42.27 15.46 10.56
N LYS A 505 -43.46 14.90 10.31
CA LYS A 505 -44.56 15.63 9.68
C LYS A 505 -44.94 16.85 10.51
N LEU A 506 -44.92 16.73 11.84
CA LEU A 506 -45.15 17.84 12.74
C LEU A 506 -44.01 18.88 12.71
N ALA A 507 -42.76 18.44 12.66
CA ALA A 507 -41.59 19.33 12.67
C ALA A 507 -41.43 20.11 11.36
N THR A 508 -41.71 19.48 10.22
CA THR A 508 -41.49 20.06 8.88
C THR A 508 -42.75 20.68 8.26
N GLY A 509 -43.94 20.31 8.74
CA GLY A 509 -45.22 20.71 8.14
C GLY A 509 -45.54 20.00 6.82
N ASP A 510 -44.69 19.09 6.36
CA ASP A 510 -44.89 18.29 5.15
C ASP A 510 -45.55 16.95 5.52
N THR A 511 -46.79 16.74 5.08
CA THR A 511 -47.55 15.51 5.34
C THR A 511 -46.98 14.26 4.67
N THR A 512 -46.09 14.44 3.69
CA THR A 512 -45.41 13.35 2.95
C THR A 512 -44.05 13.01 3.52
N ALA A 513 -43.54 13.81 4.46
CA ALA A 513 -42.25 13.56 5.08
C ALA A 513 -42.25 12.25 5.87
N VAL A 514 -41.13 11.54 5.79
CA VAL A 514 -40.83 10.32 6.54
C VAL A 514 -39.54 10.54 7.31
N TYR A 515 -39.36 9.82 8.41
CA TYR A 515 -38.13 9.86 9.18
C TYR A 515 -36.93 9.36 8.39
N GLN A 516 -37.10 8.24 7.68
CA GLN A 516 -36.06 7.63 6.88
C GLN A 516 -36.70 6.93 5.69
N ASP A 517 -36.11 7.08 4.50
CA ASP A 517 -36.59 6.37 3.33
C ASP A 517 -36.48 4.85 3.49
N GLY A 518 -37.50 4.14 3.02
CA GLY A 518 -37.57 2.69 3.12
C GLY A 518 -37.58 2.12 4.55
N ALA A 519 -37.98 2.88 5.58
CA ALA A 519 -38.08 2.35 6.94
C ALA A 519 -39.05 1.15 7.02
N ALA A 520 -38.59 0.03 7.58
CA ALA A 520 -39.39 -1.16 7.86
C ALA A 520 -38.79 -1.94 9.05
N PRO A 521 -39.58 -2.74 9.79
CA PRO A 521 -39.07 -3.52 10.90
C PRO A 521 -37.88 -4.40 10.49
N GLY A 522 -36.79 -4.31 11.24
CA GLY A 522 -35.53 -5.02 11.02
C GLY A 522 -34.57 -4.41 10.01
N ARG A 523 -34.94 -3.31 9.34
CA ARG A 523 -34.02 -2.52 8.51
C ARG A 523 -33.17 -1.60 9.39
N LEU A 524 -31.99 -1.22 8.91
CA LEU A 524 -31.08 -0.34 9.65
C LEU A 524 -31.73 1.03 9.88
N ARG A 525 -31.70 1.49 11.13
CA ARG A 525 -32.03 2.85 11.50
C ARG A 525 -30.75 3.68 11.54
N PHE A 526 -30.75 4.82 10.88
CA PHE A 526 -29.64 5.76 10.96
C PHE A 526 -29.99 6.94 11.88
N ARG A 527 -28.95 7.52 12.48
CA ARG A 527 -29.08 8.67 13.34
C ARG A 527 -29.28 9.94 12.52
N ASP A 528 -30.29 10.72 12.88
CA ASP A 528 -30.40 12.14 12.51
C ASP A 528 -29.27 12.92 13.22
N VAL A 529 -28.29 13.37 12.44
CA VAL A 529 -27.07 14.04 12.93
C VAL A 529 -27.29 15.54 13.02
N ASN A 530 -28.10 16.11 12.14
CA ASN A 530 -28.32 17.56 12.07
C ASN A 530 -29.50 18.04 12.95
N GLY A 531 -30.34 17.13 13.43
CA GLY A 531 -31.46 17.38 14.33
C GLY A 531 -32.71 17.97 13.64
N ASP A 532 -32.84 17.84 12.32
CA ASP A 532 -33.99 18.34 11.55
C ASP A 532 -35.20 17.37 11.53
N GLY A 533 -35.01 16.20 12.13
CA GLY A 533 -36.00 15.13 12.22
C GLY A 533 -35.96 14.15 11.04
N GLN A 534 -35.24 14.42 9.95
CA GLN A 534 -35.19 13.57 8.76
C GLN A 534 -33.80 13.03 8.50
N VAL A 535 -33.68 11.73 8.32
CA VAL A 535 -32.45 11.10 7.82
C VAL A 535 -32.36 11.28 6.30
N ASN A 536 -31.43 12.11 5.85
CA ASN A 536 -31.15 12.36 4.44
C ASN A 536 -29.63 12.52 4.19
N SER A 537 -29.22 12.95 3.00
CA SER A 537 -27.79 13.07 2.67
C SER A 537 -27.03 14.08 3.55
N SER A 538 -27.74 14.98 4.23
CA SER A 538 -27.17 15.97 5.15
C SER A 538 -26.70 15.36 6.47
N ASP A 539 -27.06 14.11 6.76
CA ASP A 539 -26.69 13.37 7.98
C ASP A 539 -25.40 12.56 7.84
N PHE A 540 -24.75 12.61 6.67
CA PHE A 540 -23.46 11.97 6.51
C PHE A 540 -22.41 12.62 7.41
N THR A 541 -21.71 11.80 8.18
CA THR A 541 -20.68 12.22 9.13
C THR A 541 -19.45 11.33 9.05
N ILE A 542 -18.38 11.70 9.76
CA ILE A 542 -17.22 10.82 9.96
C ILE A 542 -17.66 9.63 10.82
N ILE A 543 -17.56 8.43 10.25
CA ILE A 543 -17.98 7.17 10.87
C ILE A 543 -16.79 6.29 11.28
N GLY A 544 -15.56 6.68 10.91
CA GLY A 544 -14.35 6.00 11.38
C GLY A 544 -13.04 6.48 10.77
N SER A 545 -11.94 5.89 11.23
CA SER A 545 -10.57 6.21 10.83
C SER A 545 -9.71 4.97 10.63
N PRO A 546 -8.98 4.86 9.51
CA PRO A 546 -8.04 3.76 9.28
C PRO A 546 -6.66 3.98 9.92
N HIS A 547 -6.48 5.04 10.72
CA HIS A 547 -5.24 5.28 11.46
C HIS A 547 -5.30 4.61 12.83
N PRO A 548 -4.30 3.80 13.22
CA PRO A 548 -4.27 3.20 14.54
C PRO A 548 -3.96 4.24 15.61
N ASP A 549 -4.62 4.11 16.76
CA ASP A 549 -4.26 4.85 17.96
C ASP A 549 -2.90 4.39 18.47
N PHE A 550 -2.57 3.10 18.37
CA PHE A 550 -1.28 2.60 18.84
C PHE A 550 -0.82 1.39 18.06
N THR A 551 0.49 1.33 17.79
CA THR A 551 1.15 0.15 17.23
C THR A 551 2.28 -0.28 18.16
N ALA A 552 2.50 -1.58 18.27
CA ALA A 552 3.53 -2.15 19.12
C ALA A 552 4.23 -3.35 18.49
N GLY A 553 5.50 -3.51 18.81
CA GLY A 553 6.32 -4.66 18.48
C GLY A 553 6.99 -5.24 19.72
N LEU A 554 7.06 -6.56 19.81
CA LEU A 554 7.82 -7.29 20.81
C LEU A 554 8.73 -8.29 20.12
N ASP A 555 10.03 -8.06 20.22
CA ASP A 555 11.06 -9.00 19.79
C ASP A 555 11.69 -9.68 21.00
N PHE A 556 11.76 -11.00 20.95
CA PHE A 556 12.42 -11.80 21.96
C PHE A 556 13.47 -12.70 21.32
N SER A 557 14.64 -12.78 21.95
CA SER A 557 15.67 -13.73 21.59
C SER A 557 16.22 -14.43 22.83
N LEU A 558 16.45 -15.72 22.72
CA LEU A 558 17.04 -16.57 23.73
C LEU A 558 18.04 -17.49 23.07
N ARG A 559 19.24 -17.57 23.63
CA ARG A 559 20.26 -18.54 23.25
C ARG A 559 20.67 -19.31 24.49
N ARG A 560 20.64 -20.64 24.41
CA ARG A 560 21.11 -21.54 25.46
C ARG A 560 22.05 -22.58 24.85
N GLY A 561 23.36 -22.36 25.00
CA GLY A 561 24.39 -23.19 24.38
C GLY A 561 24.27 -23.21 22.84
N ALA A 562 24.02 -24.40 22.28
CA ALA A 562 23.84 -24.63 20.85
C ALA A 562 22.44 -24.28 20.33
N TRP A 563 21.45 -24.12 21.21
CA TRP A 563 20.08 -23.80 20.84
C TRP A 563 19.84 -22.30 20.85
N ASP A 564 19.08 -21.83 19.87
CA ASP A 564 18.56 -20.47 19.80
C ASP A 564 17.05 -20.48 19.50
N LEU A 565 16.36 -19.51 20.08
CA LEU A 565 14.93 -19.25 19.92
C LEU A 565 14.77 -17.75 19.70
N SER A 566 14.03 -17.36 18.67
CA SER A 566 13.63 -15.97 18.49
C SER A 566 12.19 -15.88 18.02
N PHE A 567 11.45 -14.89 18.50
CA PHE A 567 10.12 -14.60 18.00
C PHE A 567 9.84 -13.10 17.96
N SER A 568 8.97 -12.70 17.05
CA SER A 568 8.51 -11.33 16.89
C SER A 568 6.99 -11.28 16.86
N VAL A 569 6.41 -10.47 17.75
CA VAL A 569 4.97 -10.19 17.82
C VAL A 569 4.75 -8.74 17.40
N PHE A 570 3.71 -8.51 16.59
CA PHE A 570 3.27 -7.17 16.19
C PHE A 570 1.80 -6.98 16.55
N GLY A 571 1.44 -5.80 17.04
CA GLY A 571 0.06 -5.42 17.32
C GLY A 571 -0.28 -4.03 16.80
N THR A 572 -1.54 -3.85 16.40
CA THR A 572 -2.15 -2.56 16.05
C THR A 572 -3.49 -2.46 16.76
N PHE A 573 -3.80 -1.27 17.26
CA PHE A 573 -4.95 -1.02 18.13
C PHE A 573 -5.65 0.29 17.76
N GLY A 574 -6.98 0.27 17.73
CA GLY A 574 -7.83 1.44 17.51
C GLY A 574 -8.03 1.84 16.04
N ASN A 575 -7.33 1.21 15.09
CA ASN A 575 -7.63 1.41 13.67
C ASN A 575 -8.95 0.71 13.30
N GLN A 576 -9.71 1.34 12.42
CA GLN A 576 -10.94 0.76 11.90
C GLN A 576 -10.77 0.30 10.44
N ILE A 577 -11.60 -0.65 10.04
CA ILE A 577 -11.67 -1.19 8.68
C ILE A 577 -13.05 -0.94 8.11
N PHE A 578 -13.15 -0.40 6.90
CA PHE A 578 -14.40 -0.39 6.14
C PHE A 578 -14.48 -1.69 5.33
N ASP A 579 -15.36 -2.61 5.73
CA ASP A 579 -15.58 -3.89 5.07
C ASP A 579 -16.58 -3.77 3.91
N ASP A 580 -16.08 -3.38 2.74
CA ASP A 580 -16.86 -3.25 1.50
C ASP A 580 -17.49 -4.59 1.09
N GLN A 581 -16.95 -5.73 1.54
CA GLN A 581 -17.48 -7.05 1.19
C GLN A 581 -18.87 -7.33 1.79
N LYS A 582 -19.30 -6.59 2.82
CA LYS A 582 -20.65 -6.71 3.38
C LYS A 582 -21.75 -6.47 2.35
N ASP A 583 -21.50 -5.62 1.35
CA ASP A 583 -22.46 -5.36 0.27
C ASP A 583 -22.84 -6.66 -0.46
N PHE A 584 -21.87 -7.54 -0.66
CA PHE A 584 -22.05 -8.83 -1.29
C PHE A 584 -22.56 -9.91 -0.31
N TYR A 585 -21.87 -10.13 0.81
CA TYR A 585 -22.19 -11.30 1.65
C TYR A 585 -23.31 -11.07 2.67
N VAL A 586 -23.72 -9.81 2.94
CA VAL A 586 -24.87 -9.45 3.79
C VAL A 586 -26.05 -9.04 2.93
N PHE A 587 -25.87 -8.04 2.06
CA PHE A 587 -26.96 -7.48 1.24
C PHE A 587 -27.17 -8.22 -0.09
N ARG A 588 -26.36 -9.26 -0.38
CA ARG A 588 -26.52 -10.15 -1.54
C ARG A 588 -26.54 -9.41 -2.87
N ASP A 589 -25.76 -8.33 -3.00
CA ASP A 589 -25.61 -7.67 -4.29
C ASP A 589 -25.14 -8.68 -5.35
N PHE A 590 -25.67 -8.56 -6.57
CA PHE A 590 -25.48 -9.55 -7.64
C PHE A 590 -25.81 -11.00 -7.28
N SER A 591 -26.69 -11.27 -6.30
CA SER A 591 -27.02 -12.63 -5.88
C SER A 591 -25.79 -13.46 -5.51
N THR A 592 -24.79 -12.87 -4.87
CA THR A 592 -23.61 -13.60 -4.41
C THR A 592 -23.94 -14.63 -3.32
N ASN A 593 -22.96 -15.48 -3.04
CA ASN A 593 -22.96 -16.29 -1.82
C ASN A 593 -22.98 -15.40 -0.56
N VAL A 594 -23.41 -16.01 0.54
CA VAL A 594 -23.54 -15.34 1.83
C VAL A 594 -22.73 -16.06 2.90
N ARG A 595 -22.60 -15.42 4.06
CA ARG A 595 -22.04 -16.09 5.23
C ARG A 595 -22.98 -17.21 5.72
N ASN A 596 -22.37 -18.26 6.26
CA ASN A 596 -23.11 -19.42 6.78
C ASN A 596 -24.06 -19.06 7.95
N ASP A 597 -23.78 -17.96 8.65
CA ASP A 597 -24.50 -17.50 9.81
C ASP A 597 -25.47 -16.35 9.50
N LEU A 598 -25.60 -15.93 8.23
CA LEU A 598 -26.47 -14.82 7.84
C LEU A 598 -27.92 -15.11 8.25
N LEU A 599 -28.49 -16.25 7.83
CA LEU A 599 -29.88 -16.59 8.13
C LEU A 599 -30.17 -16.70 9.63
N THR A 600 -29.23 -17.23 10.41
CA THR A 600 -29.42 -17.51 11.84
C THR A 600 -29.12 -16.34 12.76
N ASN A 601 -28.45 -15.30 12.27
CA ASN A 601 -28.05 -14.12 13.07
C ASN A 601 -28.58 -12.80 12.48
N SER A 602 -29.48 -12.87 11.50
CA SER A 602 -30.20 -11.71 10.98
C SER A 602 -31.38 -11.38 11.87
N TRP A 603 -31.76 -10.11 11.91
CA TRP A 603 -33.03 -9.72 12.50
C TRP A 603 -34.16 -10.48 11.81
N CYS A 604 -35.13 -10.98 12.57
CA CYS A 604 -36.31 -11.61 12.00
C CYS A 604 -37.55 -11.41 12.87
N GLU A 605 -38.70 -11.37 12.20
CA GLU A 605 -40.02 -11.30 12.82
C GLU A 605 -40.60 -12.71 13.02
N THR A 606 -41.44 -12.88 14.04
CA THR A 606 -42.17 -14.14 14.23
C THR A 606 -43.10 -14.38 13.03
N GLY A 607 -42.79 -15.39 12.22
CA GLY A 607 -43.49 -15.70 10.97
C GLY A 607 -42.63 -15.56 9.72
N ASP A 608 -41.44 -14.96 9.81
CA ASP A 608 -40.47 -14.96 8.73
C ASP A 608 -40.00 -16.38 8.39
N SER A 609 -39.94 -16.69 7.10
CA SER A 609 -39.47 -17.99 6.62
C SER A 609 -38.00 -18.18 6.98
N GLY A 610 -37.71 -19.16 7.83
CA GLY A 610 -36.35 -19.46 8.28
C GLY A 610 -35.91 -18.69 9.52
N CYS A 611 -36.79 -17.91 10.17
CA CYS A 611 -36.52 -17.31 11.47
C CYS A 611 -36.47 -18.39 12.55
N THR A 612 -35.28 -18.67 13.09
CA THR A 612 -35.03 -19.75 14.07
C THR A 612 -34.82 -19.25 15.49
N HIS A 613 -34.88 -17.94 15.72
CA HIS A 613 -34.65 -17.33 17.03
C HIS A 613 -35.71 -16.25 17.30
N PRO A 614 -35.96 -15.89 18.57
CA PRO A 614 -36.83 -14.78 18.90
C PRO A 614 -36.30 -13.45 18.36
N HIS A 615 -37.18 -12.46 18.31
CA HIS A 615 -36.84 -11.08 17.98
C HIS A 615 -35.64 -10.59 18.81
N ASP A 616 -34.56 -10.18 18.12
CA ASP A 616 -33.32 -9.68 18.73
C ASP A 616 -33.01 -8.26 18.21
N PRO A 617 -33.17 -7.22 19.05
CA PRO A 617 -32.85 -5.85 18.66
C PRO A 617 -31.35 -5.62 18.45
N ASN A 618 -30.49 -6.56 18.86
CA ASN A 618 -29.04 -6.52 18.68
C ASN A 618 -28.54 -7.57 17.68
N ALA A 619 -29.41 -8.02 16.76
CA ALA A 619 -29.05 -8.97 15.72
C ALA A 619 -27.78 -8.52 14.96
N LYS A 620 -26.95 -9.48 14.56
CA LYS A 620 -25.68 -9.21 13.88
C LYS A 620 -25.88 -8.62 12.48
N TYR A 621 -26.97 -9.01 11.82
CA TYR A 621 -27.31 -8.58 10.46
C TYR A 621 -28.74 -8.02 10.41
N PRO A 622 -29.05 -7.10 9.47
CA PRO A 622 -30.40 -6.64 9.25
C PRO A 622 -31.32 -7.78 8.78
N ARG A 623 -32.62 -7.52 8.81
CA ARG A 623 -33.61 -8.45 8.24
C ARG A 623 -33.29 -8.72 6.79
N ILE A 624 -33.30 -10.00 6.41
CA ILE A 624 -33.01 -10.41 5.03
C ILE A 624 -34.16 -9.94 4.13
N ASP A 625 -33.88 -8.92 3.32
CA ASP A 625 -34.83 -8.36 2.37
C ASP A 625 -34.09 -7.87 1.12
N ASN A 626 -34.34 -8.51 -0.03
CA ASN A 626 -33.72 -8.14 -1.30
C ASN A 626 -34.20 -6.76 -1.82
N ASN A 627 -35.27 -6.20 -1.26
CA ASN A 627 -35.78 -4.88 -1.63
C ASN A 627 -35.26 -3.77 -0.69
N ASP A 628 -34.37 -4.09 0.25
CA ASP A 628 -33.78 -3.10 1.16
C ASP A 628 -32.61 -2.35 0.51
N ALA A 629 -32.95 -1.31 -0.26
CA ALA A 629 -31.97 -0.45 -0.90
C ALA A 629 -31.34 0.59 0.05
N PHE A 630 -32.01 0.91 1.16
CA PHE A 630 -31.60 2.02 2.03
C PHE A 630 -30.64 1.56 3.13
N SER A 631 -30.84 0.38 3.74
CA SER A 631 -29.86 -0.17 4.70
C SER A 631 -28.50 -0.44 4.04
N ARG A 632 -28.48 -0.65 2.72
CA ARG A 632 -27.26 -0.86 1.93
C ARG A 632 -26.40 0.41 1.80
N GLN A 633 -26.95 1.59 2.09
CA GLN A 633 -26.20 2.85 2.00
C GLN A 633 -24.96 2.83 2.90
N VAL A 634 -23.92 3.54 2.47
CA VAL A 634 -22.66 3.65 3.21
C VAL A 634 -22.92 4.15 4.62
N SER A 635 -22.49 3.37 5.60
CA SER A 635 -22.75 3.66 7.00
C SER A 635 -21.72 3.02 7.93
N SER A 636 -21.77 3.39 9.20
CA SER A 636 -20.95 2.77 10.25
C SER A 636 -21.21 1.27 10.41
N PHE A 637 -22.28 0.70 9.82
CA PHE A 637 -22.49 -0.75 9.76
C PHE A 637 -21.37 -1.47 8.99
N TYR A 638 -20.75 -0.79 8.01
CA TYR A 638 -19.61 -1.32 7.26
C TYR A 638 -18.28 -1.17 8.01
N VAL A 639 -18.25 -0.43 9.12
CA VAL A 639 -17.02 -0.14 9.86
C VAL A 639 -16.80 -1.17 10.97
N GLU A 640 -15.66 -1.84 10.94
CA GLU A 640 -15.23 -2.89 11.85
C GLU A 640 -13.98 -2.48 12.63
N ASP A 641 -13.77 -3.09 13.80
CA ASP A 641 -12.50 -2.96 14.52
C ASP A 641 -11.38 -3.69 13.77
N GLY A 642 -10.32 -2.96 13.42
CA GLY A 642 -9.13 -3.49 12.74
C GLY A 642 -8.00 -3.82 13.71
N SER A 643 -8.24 -3.83 15.02
CA SER A 643 -7.24 -4.18 16.01
C SER A 643 -6.86 -5.66 15.91
N TYR A 644 -5.55 -5.93 15.96
CA TYR A 644 -5.05 -7.31 15.96
C TYR A 644 -3.67 -7.44 16.61
N VAL A 645 -3.36 -8.67 17.03
CA VAL A 645 -2.02 -9.10 17.45
C VAL A 645 -1.61 -10.33 16.64
N ARG A 646 -0.43 -10.30 16.04
CA ARG A 646 0.10 -11.38 15.19
C ARG A 646 1.48 -11.81 15.63
N LEU A 647 1.68 -13.13 15.75
CA LEU A 647 3.01 -13.73 15.82
C LEU A 647 3.60 -13.78 14.41
N ARG A 648 4.39 -12.76 14.05
CA ARG A 648 4.91 -12.58 12.70
C ARG A 648 5.97 -13.62 12.36
N SER A 649 6.85 -13.93 13.31
CA SER A 649 7.89 -14.94 13.12
C SER A 649 8.19 -15.66 14.42
N LEU A 650 8.47 -16.95 14.29
CA LEU A 650 9.01 -17.82 15.33
C LEU A 650 10.10 -18.68 14.69
N GLN A 651 11.30 -18.66 15.24
CA GLN A 651 12.42 -19.44 14.76
C GLN A 651 13.08 -20.19 15.90
N ILE A 652 13.36 -21.46 15.68
CA ILE A 652 14.15 -22.31 16.56
C ILE A 652 15.34 -22.82 15.76
N GLY A 653 16.54 -22.53 16.25
CA GLY A 653 17.80 -22.90 15.63
C GLY A 653 18.65 -23.82 16.52
N TYR A 654 19.43 -24.67 15.87
CA TYR A 654 20.49 -25.46 16.47
C TYR A 654 21.79 -25.22 15.71
N THR A 655 22.76 -24.62 16.40
CA THR A 655 24.13 -24.47 15.92
C THR A 655 24.87 -25.79 16.14
N VAL A 656 25.23 -26.47 15.05
CA VAL A 656 25.92 -27.76 15.08
C VAL A 656 27.31 -27.57 15.70
N PRO A 657 27.62 -28.23 16.83
CA PRO A 657 28.95 -28.14 17.43
C PRO A 657 30.03 -28.60 16.44
N PRO A 658 31.16 -27.87 16.31
CA PRO A 658 32.26 -28.24 15.41
C PRO A 658 32.81 -29.66 15.65
N ALA A 659 32.63 -30.20 16.85
CA ALA A 659 33.02 -31.55 17.21
C ALA A 659 32.27 -32.64 16.41
N LEU A 660 31.04 -32.37 15.95
CA LEU A 660 30.23 -33.32 15.19
C LEU A 660 30.60 -33.38 13.71
N ILE A 661 30.96 -32.25 13.10
CA ILE A 661 31.32 -32.15 11.68
C ILE A 661 32.58 -31.31 11.53
N ARG A 662 33.75 -31.95 11.61
CA ARG A 662 35.05 -31.26 11.67
C ARG A 662 35.45 -30.51 10.40
N TRP A 663 34.90 -30.89 9.23
CA TRP A 663 35.20 -30.27 7.94
C TRP A 663 34.29 -29.10 7.60
N ILE A 664 33.28 -28.80 8.43
CA ILE A 664 32.44 -27.60 8.29
C ILE A 664 32.72 -26.65 9.47
N PRO A 665 33.36 -25.50 9.24
CA PRO A 665 33.66 -24.51 10.29
C PRO A 665 32.45 -24.06 11.11
N ALA A 666 31.30 -23.87 10.46
CA ALA A 666 30.05 -23.49 11.12
C ALA A 666 28.84 -24.02 10.36
N ALA A 667 27.91 -24.65 11.07
CA ALA A 667 26.62 -25.08 10.53
C ALA A 667 25.48 -24.77 11.52
N ARG A 668 24.34 -24.35 10.99
CA ARG A 668 23.10 -24.12 11.76
C ARG A 668 21.92 -24.70 11.00
N ILE A 669 21.14 -25.51 11.69
CA ILE A 669 19.85 -26.01 11.21
C ILE A 669 18.77 -25.23 11.93
N TYR A 670 17.73 -24.79 11.24
CA TYR A 670 16.64 -24.07 11.86
C TYR A 670 15.29 -24.45 11.28
N VAL A 671 14.27 -24.33 12.12
CA VAL A 671 12.86 -24.36 11.72
C VAL A 671 12.29 -22.98 12.01
N GLN A 672 11.56 -22.43 11.06
CA GLN A 672 10.92 -21.13 11.15
C GLN A 672 9.45 -21.25 10.76
N ALA A 673 8.58 -20.57 11.50
CA ALA A 673 7.19 -20.34 11.15
C ALA A 673 6.96 -18.83 11.01
N GLU A 674 6.24 -18.44 9.96
CA GLU A 674 5.82 -17.06 9.71
C GLU A 674 4.29 -16.97 9.74
N ASN A 675 3.77 -15.86 10.29
CA ASN A 675 2.33 -15.60 10.45
C ASN A 675 1.58 -16.78 11.10
N LEU A 676 2.12 -17.30 12.22
CA LEU A 676 1.62 -18.54 12.83
C LEU A 676 0.17 -18.39 13.30
N PHE A 677 -0.16 -17.30 13.99
CA PHE A 677 -1.53 -16.96 14.38
C PHE A 677 -1.75 -15.45 14.43
N THR A 678 -3.01 -15.05 14.27
CA THR A 678 -3.50 -13.68 14.44
C THR A 678 -4.68 -13.72 15.41
N ILE A 679 -4.68 -12.85 16.41
CA ILE A 679 -5.80 -12.61 17.32
C ILE A 679 -6.45 -11.31 16.88
N THR A 680 -7.73 -11.34 16.51
CA THR A 680 -8.48 -10.17 16.03
C THR A 680 -9.97 -10.38 16.25
N GLY A 681 -10.72 -9.29 16.42
CA GLY A 681 -12.19 -9.28 16.36
C GLY A 681 -12.74 -9.07 14.94
N TYR A 682 -11.87 -8.72 13.98
CA TYR A 682 -12.27 -8.46 12.61
C TYR A 682 -12.83 -9.73 11.95
N PRO A 683 -14.06 -9.69 11.41
CA PRO A 683 -14.70 -10.88 10.89
C PRO A 683 -14.32 -11.24 9.45
N GLY A 684 -13.50 -10.41 8.78
CA GLY A 684 -12.95 -10.71 7.45
C GLY A 684 -11.76 -11.67 7.50
N LEU A 685 -11.10 -11.90 6.35
CA LEU A 685 -10.04 -12.91 6.23
C LEU A 685 -8.73 -12.52 6.93
N ASP A 686 -8.33 -11.24 6.84
CA ASP A 686 -7.10 -10.73 7.45
C ASP A 686 -7.26 -9.23 7.78
N PRO A 687 -7.09 -8.81 9.05
CA PRO A 687 -7.18 -7.40 9.44
C PRO A 687 -5.95 -6.57 8.97
N ALA A 688 -4.89 -7.20 8.51
CA ALA A 688 -3.69 -6.54 8.00
C ALA A 688 -3.84 -6.20 6.51
N LEU A 689 -4.71 -5.23 6.21
CA LEU A 689 -5.01 -4.85 4.84
C LEU A 689 -3.81 -4.16 4.16
N PRO A 690 -3.48 -4.51 2.90
CA PRO A 690 -2.50 -3.78 2.13
C PRO A 690 -3.01 -2.38 1.78
N ALA A 691 -2.10 -1.43 1.59
CA ALA A 691 -2.44 -0.16 0.97
C ALA A 691 -2.74 -0.41 -0.52
N GLN A 692 -4.02 -0.52 -0.87
CA GLN A 692 -4.44 -0.91 -2.21
C GLN A 692 -4.04 0.15 -3.24
N THR A 693 -3.27 -0.26 -4.25
CA THR A 693 -3.09 0.55 -5.45
C THR A 693 -4.37 0.47 -6.25
N ILE A 694 -5.28 1.40 -6.00
CA ILE A 694 -6.41 1.63 -6.91
C ILE A 694 -5.79 2.17 -8.18
N GLN A 695 -5.83 1.38 -9.26
CA GLN A 695 -5.47 1.92 -10.57
C GLN A 695 -6.40 3.10 -10.82
N PRO A 696 -5.90 4.34 -10.84
CA PRO A 696 -6.74 5.40 -11.33
C PRO A 696 -6.96 5.07 -12.81
N GLU A 697 -8.13 5.43 -13.36
CA GLU A 697 -8.31 5.53 -14.82
C GLU A 697 -7.25 6.46 -15.48
N ARG A 698 -6.40 7.10 -14.67
CA ARG A 698 -5.38 8.11 -14.97
C ARG A 698 -4.03 7.64 -14.45
N ALA A 699 -3.09 7.36 -15.35
CA ALA A 699 -1.79 6.78 -15.00
C ALA A 699 -0.94 7.71 -14.09
N GLY A 700 -0.41 7.16 -12.98
CA GLY A 700 0.76 7.70 -12.28
C GLY A 700 0.52 8.43 -10.95
N GLN A 701 -0.66 8.32 -10.33
CA GLN A 701 -0.93 8.90 -9.02
C GLN A 701 -0.78 7.85 -7.90
N ASP A 702 -0.04 8.19 -6.84
CA ASP A 702 -0.04 7.41 -5.59
C ASP A 702 -1.12 7.95 -4.65
N ILE A 703 -2.31 7.37 -4.74
CA ILE A 703 -3.51 7.75 -3.98
C ILE A 703 -3.78 6.79 -2.81
N ARG A 704 -2.81 5.91 -2.48
CA ARG A 704 -2.98 4.84 -1.49
C ARG A 704 -3.33 5.36 -0.09
N ASP A 705 -2.81 6.53 0.27
CA ASP A 705 -3.08 7.16 1.56
C ASP A 705 -4.54 7.61 1.71
N GLN A 706 -5.26 7.82 0.59
CA GLN A 706 -6.68 8.20 0.58
C GLN A 706 -7.62 7.01 0.66
N TYR A 707 -7.12 5.78 0.69
CA TYR A 707 -7.95 4.56 0.64
C TYR A 707 -7.41 3.44 1.53
N ARG A 708 -6.74 3.83 2.63
CA ARG A 708 -6.25 2.87 3.63
C ARG A 708 -7.44 2.31 4.42
N GLY A 709 -7.33 1.05 4.81
CA GLY A 709 -8.30 0.42 5.73
C GLY A 709 -9.63 0.04 5.09
N VAL A 710 -9.75 0.07 3.76
CA VAL A 710 -10.92 -0.49 3.07
C VAL A 710 -10.62 -1.92 2.65
N ASP A 711 -11.39 -2.90 3.14
CA ASP A 711 -11.28 -4.28 2.69
C ASP A 711 -12.19 -4.55 1.50
N ARG A 712 -11.59 -4.81 0.35
CA ARG A 712 -12.28 -5.26 -0.86
C ARG A 712 -12.05 -6.76 -1.10
N GLY A 713 -11.77 -7.56 -0.07
CA GLY A 713 -11.44 -8.99 -0.26
C GLY A 713 -9.95 -9.21 -0.53
N SER A 714 -9.11 -8.65 0.33
CA SER A 714 -7.64 -8.74 0.21
C SER A 714 -7.10 -10.14 0.51
N TYR A 715 -6.08 -10.59 -0.24
CA TYR A 715 -5.44 -11.90 -0.01
C TYR A 715 -4.85 -11.99 1.42
N PRO A 716 -5.22 -12.99 2.24
CA PRO A 716 -4.70 -13.09 3.59
C PRO A 716 -3.21 -13.41 3.57
N THR A 717 -2.50 -12.97 4.59
CA THR A 717 -1.12 -13.39 4.80
C THR A 717 -1.04 -14.90 4.97
N SER A 718 -0.20 -15.56 4.16
CA SER A 718 -0.02 -17.01 4.24
C SER A 718 0.83 -17.39 5.44
N ARG A 719 0.48 -18.53 6.05
CA ARG A 719 1.30 -19.18 7.06
C ARG A 719 2.39 -20.00 6.37
N THR A 720 3.64 -19.71 6.66
CA THR A 720 4.80 -20.37 6.03
C THR A 720 5.58 -21.16 7.07
N PHE A 721 5.94 -22.39 6.75
CA PHE A 721 6.88 -23.21 7.54
C PHE A 721 8.13 -23.47 6.71
N THR A 722 9.29 -23.11 7.25
CA THR A 722 10.57 -23.20 6.58
C THR A 722 11.52 -24.05 7.41
N VAL A 723 12.13 -25.06 6.78
CA VAL A 723 13.29 -25.77 7.32
C VAL A 723 14.51 -25.30 6.53
N GLY A 724 15.52 -24.78 7.22
CA GLY A 724 16.70 -24.21 6.59
C GLY A 724 17.99 -24.71 7.20
N ILE A 725 19.03 -24.74 6.38
CA ILE A 725 20.40 -25.05 6.78
C ILE A 725 21.28 -23.89 6.31
N SER A 726 22.10 -23.37 7.22
CA SER A 726 23.13 -22.37 6.92
C SER A 726 24.49 -22.94 7.27
N THR A 727 25.41 -22.94 6.32
CA THR A 727 26.77 -23.48 6.48
C THR A 727 27.81 -22.51 5.95
N THR A 728 28.94 -22.42 6.64
CA THR A 728 30.15 -21.73 6.17
C THR A 728 31.19 -22.79 5.83
N PHE A 729 31.81 -22.67 4.65
CA PHE A 729 32.87 -23.56 4.16
C PHE A 729 34.24 -22.90 4.21
#